data_AF-A0A9R0VXI8-F1
#
_entry.id   AF-A0A9R0VXI8-F1
#
_cell.length_a   1.000
_cell.length_b   1.000
_cell.length_c   1.000
_cell.angle_alpha   90.00
_cell.angle_beta   90.00
_cell.angle_gamma   90.00
#
_symmetry.space_group_name_H-M   'P 1'
#
loop_
_entity.id
_entity.type
_entity.pdbx_description
1 polymer ?
#
loop_
_entity_poly.entity_id
_entity_poly.type
_entity_poly.pdbx_seq_one_letter_code
_entity_poly.pdbx_strand_id
1 'polypeptide(L)'
;MEQFLAEDKYQVVIFDIEYTIGHVGHNQKIVIAQLCVRHDVLLYHYHLATRPCERFSRFINSSDYSFAMVDTTNDLKALKVSGLKCPNLVNIQHHYKVWGSDKNKLNSLVDLALAIIDPYYMKMKNEGKKDKNAWPSVWHGGKFELGFFSPAGDSNYYVGIWYKKIPVQTVIWVMNRDRPVSDPSSSELTLAPDGKLVLLLNENQQKRPVWSSASHARTSNGPVVAALLDSGNLVLRGRQPGNSSEVMWQSFEHPTDTLVPGGWVGLNKSSGAYQALVSWRSAVDPSTGLYMDWVDPSGSGQYTFSWNGTTVYHRVGASSGQRFASVPEMGMSSRYKYTSVNNDEEVSFSFEVVNPSTLSRMVMSPHGQLTMFDWSSESGQWLLHWATPTSPCDVYSVCGPFGLCDVASSQYCRCLPAFDAASPGDWTGGCARKTSLYCSNGTSPDGFLPVQNVKLPSSYFSDADAAGSSGDCGSACLRNCSCTAYAYSGGGCLVWGGDLRNIQQVTDGEAGSSTLFLRVAAADLAAASNHGGASANERDVILVASSVSFLTILCLFVFVCWRHRRLKTVRHDGSLLVFSHGHLARCTDNFSQKLGMGSFGSVYKGTLRDGDHTAVAVKRLEGSAQGEKQFRAEVRTLGTIHHVNLVRLRGFCATRRERLLVYDYMPNGSLASAMAGPSFGLLDWGTRFGIMAGVARGLAYLHEQCQERIVHCDVKPENILLDAAFHPKVADFGMAKLIGRDFSHALTTARGTVGYLAPEWVQGLPITPKADVYSYGMTLLELVSGRRNRDAGGRGAGHFPLWAATKVSEGQFVALLDERLAGDADVVELGRACSVACWCIQQSEAMRPTMGQVVQVLEGSLMVGAAPVPRHLEVFCAEDSRTL
;
A
#
# COMPACT_ATOMS: atom_id res chain seq x y z
N MET A 1 -35.49 -4.19 -10.45
CA MET A 1 -36.58 -4.81 -9.67
C MET A 1 -37.74 -3.85 -9.49
N GLU A 2 -37.51 -2.63 -8.98
CA GLU A 2 -38.54 -1.59 -8.86
C GLU A 2 -39.24 -1.24 -10.19
N GLN A 3 -38.52 -1.20 -11.32
CA GLN A 3 -39.13 -1.03 -12.65
C GLN A 3 -40.05 -2.19 -13.08
N PHE A 4 -39.80 -3.41 -12.62
CA PHE A 4 -40.69 -4.57 -12.87
C PHE A 4 -41.87 -4.61 -11.89
N LEU A 5 -41.69 -4.05 -10.69
CA LEU A 5 -42.73 -3.96 -9.64
C LEU A 5 -43.72 -2.80 -9.89
N ALA A 6 -43.39 -1.87 -10.78
CA ALA A 6 -44.25 -0.73 -11.15
C ALA A 6 -45.36 -1.09 -12.16
N GLU A 7 -45.31 -2.29 -12.76
CA GLU A 7 -46.40 -2.82 -13.58
C GLU A 7 -47.22 -3.79 -12.72
N ASP A 8 -48.44 -3.43 -12.31
CA ASP A 8 -49.38 -4.18 -11.43
C ASP A 8 -49.83 -5.58 -11.96
N LYS A 9 -48.91 -6.38 -12.52
CA LYS A 9 -49.16 -7.67 -13.19
C LYS A 9 -48.47 -8.87 -12.54
N TYR A 10 -47.81 -8.69 -11.38
CA TYR A 10 -47.00 -9.72 -10.71
C TYR A 10 -47.57 -10.07 -9.33
N GLN A 11 -47.84 -11.35 -9.07
CA GLN A 11 -48.14 -11.80 -7.70
C GLN A 11 -46.82 -12.10 -7.01
N VAL A 12 -46.41 -11.18 -6.14
CA VAL A 12 -45.13 -11.22 -5.47
C VAL A 12 -45.30 -12.00 -4.16
N VAL A 13 -44.73 -13.20 -4.09
CA VAL A 13 -44.55 -13.92 -2.82
C VAL A 13 -43.11 -13.75 -2.40
N ILE A 14 -42.82 -12.66 -1.67
CA ILE A 14 -41.49 -12.41 -1.13
C ILE A 14 -41.28 -13.34 0.06
N PHE A 15 -40.25 -14.18 -0.04
CA PHE A 15 -39.59 -14.75 1.12
C PHE A 15 -38.22 -14.11 1.20
N ASP A 16 -37.97 -13.35 2.26
CA ASP A 16 -36.61 -12.95 2.59
C ASP A 16 -35.97 -14.12 3.36
N ILE A 17 -35.26 -14.97 2.63
CA ILE A 17 -34.47 -16.02 3.25
C ILE A 17 -33.12 -15.40 3.59
N GLU A 18 -32.98 -15.00 4.84
CA GLU A 18 -31.72 -14.54 5.42
C GLU A 18 -31.02 -15.77 6.03
N TYR A 19 -29.85 -16.12 5.49
CA TYR A 19 -29.03 -17.16 6.08
C TYR A 19 -27.65 -16.63 6.44
N THR A 20 -27.07 -17.23 7.47
CA THR A 20 -25.66 -17.06 7.86
C THR A 20 -24.98 -18.41 7.62
N ILE A 21 -24.07 -18.50 6.66
CA ILE A 21 -23.20 -19.68 6.53
C ILE A 21 -21.88 -19.36 7.22
N GLY A 22 -21.61 -20.08 8.31
CA GLY A 22 -20.39 -19.95 9.12
C GLY A 22 -20.71 -20.05 10.61
N HIS A 23 -19.79 -20.61 11.41
CA HIS A 23 -19.91 -20.57 12.86
C HIS A 23 -19.83 -19.11 13.34
N VAL A 24 -20.59 -18.78 14.39
CA VAL A 24 -20.53 -17.46 15.03
C VAL A 24 -19.08 -17.18 15.43
N GLY A 25 -18.45 -16.22 14.75
CA GLY A 25 -17.01 -15.93 14.90
C GLY A 25 -16.16 -16.08 13.65
N HIS A 26 -16.61 -16.76 12.58
CA HIS A 26 -15.88 -16.79 11.31
C HIS A 26 -16.77 -16.66 10.07
N ASN A 27 -16.35 -15.78 9.15
CA ASN A 27 -16.92 -15.53 7.82
C ASN A 27 -18.44 -15.45 7.79
N GLN A 28 -19.01 -14.46 8.49
CA GLN A 28 -20.43 -14.14 8.29
C GLN A 28 -20.63 -13.62 6.87
N LYS A 29 -21.39 -14.38 6.08
CA LYS A 29 -21.91 -13.94 4.78
C LYS A 29 -23.42 -13.99 4.85
N ILE A 30 -24.02 -12.81 4.73
CA ILE A 30 -25.45 -12.65 4.56
C ILE A 30 -25.76 -12.92 3.10
N VAL A 31 -26.64 -13.87 2.84
CA VAL A 31 -27.22 -14.03 1.52
C VAL A 31 -28.71 -13.84 1.66
N ILE A 32 -29.19 -12.82 0.96
CA ILE A 32 -30.61 -12.52 0.81
C ILE A 32 -31.00 -13.15 -0.53
N ALA A 33 -31.82 -14.18 -0.49
CA ALA A 33 -32.44 -14.73 -1.68
C ALA A 33 -33.88 -14.22 -1.75
N GLN A 34 -34.15 -13.30 -2.68
CA GLN A 34 -35.52 -12.92 -3.04
C GLN A 34 -36.03 -13.83 -4.14
N LEU A 35 -37.12 -14.53 -3.88
CA LEU A 35 -37.77 -15.45 -4.82
C LEU A 35 -39.01 -14.77 -5.42
N CYS A 36 -39.15 -14.77 -6.75
CA CYS A 36 -40.36 -14.30 -7.43
C CYS A 36 -40.82 -15.37 -8.43
N VAL A 37 -42.09 -15.76 -8.39
CA VAL A 37 -42.60 -16.93 -9.14
C VAL A 37 -43.78 -16.55 -10.02
N ARG A 38 -43.74 -16.99 -11.30
CA ARG A 38 -44.91 -17.14 -12.17
C ARG A 38 -44.81 -18.49 -12.87
N HIS A 39 -45.93 -19.20 -13.07
CA HIS A 39 -46.16 -20.29 -14.04
C HIS A 39 -44.99 -20.53 -15.03
N ASP A 40 -43.97 -21.30 -14.63
CA ASP A 40 -42.80 -21.73 -15.44
C ASP A 40 -41.50 -20.89 -15.34
N VAL A 41 -41.43 -19.80 -14.55
CA VAL A 41 -40.24 -18.96 -14.36
C VAL A 41 -39.94 -18.72 -12.87
N LEU A 42 -38.71 -19.08 -12.48
CA LEU A 42 -38.14 -18.82 -11.14
C LEU A 42 -37.10 -17.71 -11.25
N LEU A 43 -37.40 -16.55 -10.64
CA LEU A 43 -36.45 -15.46 -10.49
C LEU A 43 -35.84 -15.53 -9.10
N TYR A 44 -34.50 -15.58 -9.02
CA TYR A 44 -33.77 -15.46 -7.76
C TYR A 44 -32.69 -14.38 -7.88
N HIS A 45 -32.48 -13.64 -6.80
CA HIS A 45 -31.42 -12.66 -6.66
C HIS A 45 -30.40 -13.18 -5.64
N TYR A 46 -29.10 -13.12 -5.95
CA TYR A 46 -28.05 -13.26 -4.95
C TYR A 46 -27.26 -11.96 -4.87
N HIS A 47 -26.73 -11.64 -3.70
CA HIS A 47 -25.63 -10.68 -3.54
C HIS A 47 -24.38 -11.51 -3.18
N LEU A 48 -23.42 -11.64 -4.10
CA LEU A 48 -22.32 -12.59 -3.91
C LEU A 48 -21.03 -11.91 -3.46
N ALA A 49 -20.66 -12.22 -2.22
CA ALA A 49 -19.28 -12.58 -1.90
C ALA A 49 -19.18 -14.12 -1.84
N THR A 50 -18.65 -14.75 -2.92
CA THR A 50 -18.12 -16.15 -3.09
C THR A 50 -18.97 -17.31 -3.66
N ARG A 51 -18.32 -18.14 -4.51
CA ARG A 51 -18.78 -19.30 -5.31
C ARG A 51 -19.90 -20.19 -4.72
N PRO A 52 -20.83 -20.70 -5.56
CA PRO A 52 -21.95 -21.55 -5.13
C PRO A 52 -21.49 -22.90 -4.55
N CYS A 53 -22.25 -23.44 -3.58
CA CYS A 53 -21.94 -24.73 -2.97
C CYS A 53 -22.06 -25.88 -4.00
N GLU A 54 -21.34 -26.98 -3.75
CA GLU A 54 -21.21 -28.10 -4.69
C GLU A 54 -22.56 -28.78 -5.01
N ARG A 55 -23.48 -28.83 -4.03
CA ARG A 55 -24.83 -29.38 -4.23
C ARG A 55 -25.72 -28.48 -5.09
N PHE A 56 -25.61 -27.16 -4.93
CA PHE A 56 -26.34 -26.22 -5.78
C PHE A 56 -25.79 -26.24 -7.19
N SER A 57 -24.46 -26.30 -7.35
CA SER A 57 -23.80 -26.49 -8.65
C SER A 57 -24.25 -27.77 -9.36
N ARG A 58 -24.47 -28.88 -8.65
CA ARG A 58 -25.05 -30.11 -9.22
C ARG A 58 -26.50 -29.96 -9.68
N PHE A 59 -27.29 -29.13 -9.01
CA PHE A 59 -28.68 -28.86 -9.40
C PHE A 59 -28.74 -28.01 -10.69
N ILE A 60 -27.96 -26.93 -10.79
CA ILE A 60 -27.94 -26.07 -11.99
C ILE A 60 -27.25 -26.73 -13.19
N ASN A 61 -26.32 -27.65 -12.96
CA ASN A 61 -25.61 -28.39 -14.02
C ASN A 61 -26.22 -29.77 -14.30
N SER A 62 -27.39 -30.10 -13.76
CA SER A 62 -28.05 -31.38 -14.04
C SER A 62 -28.53 -31.44 -15.50
N SER A 63 -28.23 -32.55 -16.19
CA SER A 63 -28.71 -32.81 -17.56
C SER A 63 -30.23 -33.00 -17.63
N ASP A 64 -30.90 -33.21 -16.49
CA ASP A 64 -32.34 -33.46 -16.43
C ASP A 64 -33.17 -32.18 -16.62
N TYR A 65 -32.54 -31.00 -16.58
CA TYR A 65 -33.20 -29.69 -16.69
C TYR A 65 -32.37 -28.73 -17.57
N SER A 66 -33.05 -27.95 -18.42
CA SER A 66 -32.38 -26.91 -19.21
C SER A 66 -32.64 -25.52 -18.63
N PHE A 67 -31.55 -24.84 -18.29
CA PHE A 67 -31.51 -23.51 -17.69
C PHE A 67 -30.97 -22.50 -18.69
N ALA A 68 -31.72 -21.43 -18.96
CA ALA A 68 -31.22 -20.31 -19.77
C ALA A 68 -30.93 -19.10 -18.88
N MET A 69 -29.69 -18.63 -18.96
CA MET A 69 -29.20 -17.41 -18.32
C MET A 69 -29.64 -16.19 -19.13
N VAL A 70 -30.33 -15.25 -18.50
CA VAL A 70 -30.63 -13.95 -19.12
C VAL A 70 -29.66 -12.92 -18.57
N ASP A 71 -28.86 -12.33 -19.45
CA ASP A 71 -27.89 -11.29 -19.08
C ASP A 71 -28.64 -9.97 -18.88
N THR A 72 -28.64 -9.45 -17.66
CA THR A 72 -29.21 -8.14 -17.36
C THR A 72 -28.14 -7.27 -16.72
N THR A 73 -28.08 -6.01 -17.15
CA THR A 73 -26.97 -5.07 -16.92
C THR A 73 -26.77 -4.61 -15.47
N ASN A 74 -27.46 -5.20 -14.50
CA ASN A 74 -27.36 -4.89 -13.06
C ASN A 74 -27.44 -6.19 -12.23
N ASP A 75 -26.36 -6.99 -12.15
CA ASP A 75 -26.13 -8.15 -11.26
C ASP A 75 -27.27 -9.19 -11.07
N LEU A 76 -28.37 -9.11 -11.83
CA LEU A 76 -29.53 -9.98 -11.73
C LEU A 76 -29.35 -11.17 -12.66
N LYS A 77 -29.29 -12.37 -12.08
CA LYS A 77 -29.31 -13.63 -12.83
C LYS A 77 -30.70 -14.24 -12.80
N ALA A 78 -31.42 -14.13 -13.91
CA ALA A 78 -32.70 -14.82 -14.08
C ALA A 78 -32.48 -16.19 -14.73
N LEU A 79 -33.09 -17.25 -14.18
CA LEU A 79 -33.15 -18.57 -14.80
C LEU A 79 -34.52 -18.76 -15.47
N LYS A 80 -34.52 -18.87 -16.80
CA LYS A 80 -35.69 -19.36 -17.54
C LYS A 80 -35.58 -20.88 -17.62
N VAL A 81 -36.53 -21.59 -17.02
CA VAL A 81 -36.66 -23.05 -17.18
C VAL A 81 -37.62 -23.28 -18.33
N SER A 82 -37.12 -23.81 -19.45
CA SER A 82 -37.99 -24.28 -20.54
C SER A 82 -37.93 -25.78 -20.61
N GLY A 83 -39.08 -26.47 -20.63
CA GLY A 83 -39.14 -27.90 -20.97
C GLY A 83 -39.38 -28.89 -19.83
N LEU A 84 -39.89 -28.46 -18.67
CA LEU A 84 -40.46 -29.40 -17.70
C LEU A 84 -41.76 -29.99 -18.28
N LYS A 85 -41.64 -31.11 -19.00
CA LYS A 85 -42.83 -31.89 -19.36
C LYS A 85 -43.45 -32.43 -18.07
N CYS A 86 -44.75 -32.20 -17.87
CA CYS A 86 -45.56 -32.70 -16.74
C CYS A 86 -45.27 -34.15 -16.27
N PRO A 87 -44.89 -35.13 -17.11
CA PRO A 87 -44.61 -36.49 -16.65
C PRO A 87 -43.45 -36.60 -15.65
N ASN A 88 -42.48 -35.69 -15.68
CA ASN A 88 -41.32 -35.74 -14.76
C ASN A 88 -41.62 -35.15 -13.37
N LEU A 89 -42.69 -34.34 -13.23
CA LEU A 89 -43.12 -33.83 -11.93
C LEU A 89 -43.71 -34.95 -11.04
N VAL A 90 -44.39 -35.92 -11.68
CA VAL A 90 -45.01 -37.08 -11.02
C VAL A 90 -43.95 -38.04 -10.45
N ASN A 91 -42.78 -38.15 -11.10
CA ASN A 91 -41.69 -39.02 -10.64
C ASN A 91 -40.97 -38.48 -9.39
N ILE A 92 -40.94 -37.16 -9.19
CA ILE A 92 -40.35 -36.52 -8.01
C ILE A 92 -41.26 -36.69 -6.77
N GLN A 93 -42.59 -36.63 -6.96
CA GLN A 93 -43.57 -36.88 -5.89
C GLN A 93 -43.43 -38.27 -5.26
N HIS A 94 -43.03 -39.28 -6.05
CA HIS A 94 -42.90 -40.65 -5.57
C HIS A 94 -41.64 -40.87 -4.69
N HIS A 95 -40.60 -40.05 -4.85
CA HIS A 95 -39.35 -40.13 -4.10
C HIS A 95 -39.41 -39.44 -2.73
N TYR A 96 -40.34 -38.50 -2.51
CA TYR A 96 -40.49 -37.78 -1.25
C TYR A 96 -41.91 -37.93 -0.68
N LYS A 97 -42.16 -39.05 0.00
CA LYS A 97 -43.34 -39.19 0.88
C LYS A 97 -43.06 -38.50 2.22
N VAL A 98 -43.62 -37.32 2.43
CA VAL A 98 -43.60 -36.64 3.74
C VAL A 98 -45.03 -36.50 4.28
N TRP A 99 -45.17 -36.84 5.56
CA TRP A 99 -46.37 -36.82 6.38
C TRP A 99 -47.10 -35.47 6.35
N GLY A 100 -48.43 -35.53 6.25
CA GLY A 100 -49.31 -34.49 6.83
C GLY A 100 -49.93 -33.47 5.89
N SER A 101 -49.91 -33.65 4.57
CA SER A 101 -50.68 -32.78 3.66
C SER A 101 -51.81 -33.54 2.98
N ASP A 102 -52.97 -32.89 2.94
CA ASP A 102 -54.22 -33.39 2.40
C ASP A 102 -54.05 -33.80 0.93
N LYS A 103 -54.56 -34.98 0.55
CA LYS A 103 -54.25 -35.67 -0.73
C LYS A 103 -54.66 -34.89 -2.00
N ASN A 104 -55.35 -33.76 -1.89
CA ASN A 104 -56.01 -33.07 -3.00
C ASN A 104 -55.56 -31.61 -3.22
N LYS A 105 -54.43 -31.14 -2.66
CA LYS A 105 -54.06 -29.70 -2.70
C LYS A 105 -52.58 -29.39 -3.02
N LEU A 106 -51.95 -30.09 -3.94
CA LEU A 106 -50.58 -29.75 -4.38
C LEU A 106 -50.53 -29.58 -5.91
N ASN A 107 -50.87 -28.38 -6.39
CA ASN A 107 -50.94 -28.06 -7.82
C ASN A 107 -49.96 -26.95 -8.25
N SER A 108 -49.05 -26.47 -7.39
CA SER A 108 -48.10 -25.42 -7.77
C SER A 108 -46.65 -25.72 -7.37
N LEU A 109 -45.70 -25.22 -8.17
CA LEU A 109 -44.26 -25.20 -7.89
C LEU A 109 -43.93 -24.49 -6.56
N VAL A 110 -44.80 -23.57 -6.13
CA VAL A 110 -44.72 -22.85 -4.85
C VAL A 110 -44.96 -23.82 -3.69
N ASP A 111 -45.92 -24.73 -3.82
CA ASP A 111 -46.24 -25.71 -2.77
C ASP A 111 -45.14 -26.78 -2.63
N LEU A 112 -44.49 -27.15 -3.74
CA LEU A 112 -43.32 -28.03 -3.74
C LEU A 112 -42.10 -27.35 -3.08
N ALA A 113 -41.87 -26.07 -3.39
CA ALA A 113 -40.81 -25.29 -2.75
C ALA A 113 -41.05 -25.14 -1.24
N LEU A 114 -42.29 -24.89 -0.82
CA LEU A 114 -42.68 -24.85 0.60
C LEU A 114 -42.49 -26.21 1.29
N ALA A 115 -42.88 -27.32 0.66
CA ALA A 115 -42.71 -28.66 1.23
C ALA A 115 -41.22 -29.07 1.40
N ILE A 116 -40.32 -28.52 0.60
CA ILE A 116 -38.86 -28.74 0.70
C ILE A 116 -38.24 -27.85 1.78
N ILE A 117 -38.70 -26.60 1.91
CA ILE A 117 -38.10 -25.58 2.78
C ILE A 117 -38.61 -25.71 4.23
N ASP A 118 -39.89 -26.02 4.43
CA ASP A 118 -40.56 -25.89 5.73
C ASP A 118 -40.11 -26.92 6.81
N PRO A 119 -39.88 -28.22 6.49
CA PRO A 119 -39.35 -29.17 7.47
C PRO A 119 -37.92 -28.82 7.92
N TYR A 120 -37.13 -28.23 7.01
CA TYR A 120 -35.77 -27.77 7.29
C TYR A 120 -35.80 -26.51 8.14
N TYR A 121 -36.68 -25.56 7.82
CA TYR A 121 -36.94 -24.35 8.61
C TYR A 121 -37.42 -24.68 10.04
N MET A 122 -38.35 -25.63 10.22
CA MET A 122 -38.86 -25.99 11.54
C MET A 122 -37.82 -26.72 12.40
N LYS A 123 -36.99 -27.59 11.80
CA LYS A 123 -35.88 -28.22 12.51
C LYS A 123 -34.81 -27.20 12.92
N MET A 124 -34.45 -26.29 12.01
CA MET A 124 -33.49 -25.21 12.28
C MET A 124 -34.01 -24.17 13.28
N LYS A 125 -35.31 -23.83 13.26
CA LYS A 125 -35.95 -22.93 14.22
C LYS A 125 -35.98 -23.52 15.63
N ASN A 126 -36.09 -24.85 15.74
CA ASN A 126 -36.02 -25.55 17.02
C ASN A 126 -34.58 -25.69 17.53
N GLU A 127 -33.59 -25.78 16.64
CA GLU A 127 -32.16 -25.74 16.99
C GLU A 127 -31.72 -24.32 17.41
N GLY A 128 -32.13 -23.27 16.68
CA GLY A 128 -31.88 -21.86 17.03
C GLY A 128 -32.69 -21.33 18.23
N LYS A 129 -33.67 -22.09 18.73
CA LYS A 129 -34.34 -21.82 20.01
C LYS A 129 -33.61 -22.42 21.21
N LYS A 130 -32.75 -23.43 21.02
CA LYS A 130 -31.94 -23.98 22.12
C LYS A 130 -30.86 -23.02 22.60
N ASP A 131 -30.34 -22.17 21.71
CA ASP A 131 -29.33 -21.14 22.03
C ASP A 131 -29.91 -19.80 22.52
N LYS A 132 -31.23 -19.62 22.53
CA LYS A 132 -31.84 -18.36 23.01
C LYS A 132 -31.93 -18.22 24.54
N ASN A 133 -31.57 -19.27 25.28
CA ASN A 133 -31.64 -19.28 26.74
C ASN A 133 -30.28 -19.11 27.44
N ALA A 134 -29.24 -18.69 26.72
CA ALA A 134 -27.97 -18.31 27.34
C ALA A 134 -27.59 -16.87 26.93
N TRP A 135 -27.72 -15.98 27.92
CA TRP A 135 -27.20 -14.60 28.02
C TRP A 135 -28.00 -13.42 27.45
N PRO A 136 -28.41 -12.46 28.30
CA PRO A 136 -28.96 -11.17 27.88
C PRO A 136 -27.86 -10.13 27.59
N SER A 137 -28.13 -9.29 26.57
CA SER A 137 -27.56 -7.96 26.28
C SER A 137 -26.08 -7.85 25.85
N VAL A 138 -25.87 -7.80 24.53
CA VAL A 138 -24.83 -6.94 23.92
C VAL A 138 -25.13 -5.50 24.38
N TRP A 139 -24.16 -4.83 24.98
CA TRP A 139 -24.31 -3.46 25.47
C TRP A 139 -24.36 -2.49 24.28
N HIS A 140 -25.57 -2.19 23.80
CA HIS A 140 -25.80 -1.29 22.69
C HIS A 140 -25.74 0.18 23.13
N GLY A 141 -24.70 0.90 22.73
CA GLY A 141 -24.65 2.36 22.81
C GLY A 141 -23.59 2.96 21.89
N GLY A 142 -24.00 3.84 20.97
CA GLY A 142 -23.06 4.75 20.31
C GLY A 142 -22.28 4.26 19.08
N LYS A 143 -21.11 4.86 18.88
CA LYS A 143 -20.15 4.60 17.77
C LYS A 143 -19.38 3.30 17.93
N PHE A 144 -19.31 2.76 19.14
CA PHE A 144 -18.51 1.60 19.52
C PHE A 144 -19.37 0.44 20.01
N GLU A 145 -18.79 -0.75 20.04
CA GLU A 145 -19.42 -1.96 20.54
C GLU A 145 -18.40 -2.80 21.32
N LEU A 146 -18.84 -3.46 22.39
CA LEU A 146 -18.06 -4.34 23.24
C LEU A 146 -18.59 -5.77 23.11
N GLY A 147 -17.71 -6.75 22.95
CA GLY A 147 -18.10 -8.16 22.94
C GLY A 147 -16.93 -9.12 22.77
N PHE A 148 -17.23 -10.40 22.61
CA PHE A 148 -16.24 -11.42 22.26
C PHE A 148 -15.91 -11.38 20.76
N PHE A 149 -14.65 -11.56 20.42
CA PHE A 149 -14.16 -11.69 19.05
C PHE A 149 -13.01 -12.71 18.98
N SER A 150 -12.74 -13.21 17.77
CA SER A 150 -11.60 -14.07 17.47
C SER A 150 -10.92 -13.59 16.18
N PRO A 151 -9.61 -13.32 16.19
CA PRO A 151 -8.85 -13.02 14.98
C PRO A 151 -8.89 -14.16 13.95
N ALA A 152 -8.76 -13.84 12.66
CA ALA A 152 -8.85 -14.85 11.60
C ALA A 152 -7.76 -15.94 11.74
N GLY A 153 -8.19 -17.20 11.88
CA GLY A 153 -7.28 -18.35 11.97
C GLY A 153 -6.81 -18.69 13.39
N ASP A 154 -7.31 -18.00 14.42
CA ASP A 154 -7.06 -18.30 15.82
C ASP A 154 -8.24 -19.09 16.44
N SER A 155 -7.94 -20.06 17.31
CA SER A 155 -8.95 -20.77 18.12
C SER A 155 -9.25 -20.04 19.44
N ASN A 156 -8.52 -18.97 19.73
CA ASN A 156 -8.65 -18.16 20.93
C ASN A 156 -9.71 -17.07 20.77
N TYR A 157 -10.38 -16.76 21.87
CA TYR A 157 -11.35 -15.68 21.97
C TYR A 157 -10.93 -14.62 22.99
N TYR A 158 -11.30 -13.39 22.66
CA TYR A 158 -10.96 -12.19 23.41
C TYR A 158 -12.20 -11.31 23.59
N VAL A 159 -12.29 -10.59 24.69
CA VAL A 159 -13.24 -9.49 24.87
C VAL A 159 -12.58 -8.22 24.36
N GLY A 160 -13.23 -7.51 23.44
CA GLY A 160 -12.69 -6.28 22.86
C GLY A 160 -13.75 -5.24 22.56
N ILE A 161 -13.29 -4.02 22.30
CA ILE A 161 -14.10 -2.88 21.86
C ILE A 161 -13.72 -2.56 20.42
N TRP A 162 -14.71 -2.35 19.55
CA TRP A 162 -14.49 -2.00 18.13
C TRP A 162 -15.49 -0.95 17.64
N TYR A 163 -15.24 -0.38 16.47
CA TYR A 163 -16.19 0.52 15.80
C TYR A 163 -17.40 -0.26 15.28
N LYS A 164 -18.61 0.15 15.68
CA LYS A 164 -19.85 -0.57 15.37
C LYS A 164 -20.26 -0.51 13.89
N LYS A 165 -20.04 0.64 13.23
CA LYS A 165 -20.51 0.91 11.85
C LYS A 165 -19.48 0.59 10.77
N ILE A 166 -18.30 0.10 11.15
CA ILE A 166 -17.24 -0.25 10.20
C ILE A 166 -17.40 -1.73 9.82
N PRO A 167 -17.51 -2.08 8.53
CA PRO A 167 -17.79 -3.45 8.09
C PRO A 167 -16.63 -4.42 8.36
N VAL A 168 -15.40 -3.91 8.44
CA VAL A 168 -14.22 -4.66 8.87
C VAL A 168 -14.02 -4.46 10.37
N GLN A 169 -14.07 -5.56 11.14
CA GLN A 169 -13.94 -5.49 12.61
C GLN A 169 -12.62 -4.82 13.01
N THR A 170 -12.73 -3.55 13.42
CA THR A 170 -11.58 -2.71 13.78
C THR A 170 -11.57 -2.54 15.29
N VAL A 171 -10.81 -3.41 15.95
CA VAL A 171 -10.66 -3.44 17.41
C VAL A 171 -9.77 -2.29 17.87
N ILE A 172 -10.18 -1.60 18.93
CA ILE A 172 -9.45 -0.46 19.53
C ILE A 172 -8.97 -0.78 20.96
N TRP A 173 -9.50 -1.83 21.57
CA TRP A 173 -9.15 -2.24 22.92
C TRP A 173 -9.43 -3.73 23.13
N VAL A 174 -8.58 -4.42 23.88
CA VAL A 174 -8.67 -5.86 24.17
C VAL A 174 -8.44 -6.11 25.67
N MET A 175 -9.42 -6.72 26.34
CA MET A 175 -9.40 -6.98 27.78
C MET A 175 -8.39 -8.05 28.18
N ASN A 176 -8.53 -9.25 27.61
CA ASN A 176 -7.80 -10.45 28.01
C ASN A 176 -6.72 -10.85 26.99
N ARG A 177 -6.00 -9.85 26.46
CA ARG A 177 -5.05 -10.02 25.33
C ARG A 177 -3.99 -11.09 25.55
N ASP A 178 -3.50 -11.27 26.78
CA ASP A 178 -2.48 -12.27 27.14
C ASP A 178 -3.05 -13.55 27.76
N ARG A 179 -4.36 -13.61 27.98
CA ARG A 179 -5.08 -14.74 28.59
C ARG A 179 -6.36 -15.03 27.80
N PRO A 180 -6.25 -15.54 26.57
CA PRO A 180 -7.42 -15.89 25.78
C PRO A 180 -8.29 -16.95 26.45
N VAL A 181 -9.55 -17.01 26.04
CA VAL A 181 -10.48 -18.09 26.41
C VAL A 181 -10.75 -18.98 25.20
N SER A 182 -10.91 -20.28 25.42
CA SER A 182 -11.10 -21.24 24.32
C SER A 182 -12.54 -21.32 23.84
N ASP A 183 -13.51 -20.97 24.69
CA ASP A 183 -14.95 -20.99 24.36
C ASP A 183 -15.67 -19.81 25.06
N PRO A 184 -16.23 -18.86 24.31
CA PRO A 184 -17.00 -17.74 24.86
C PRO A 184 -18.21 -18.19 25.68
N SER A 185 -18.84 -19.32 25.32
CA SER A 185 -20.05 -19.82 26.01
C SER A 185 -19.77 -20.30 27.44
N SER A 186 -18.52 -20.68 27.70
CA SER A 186 -18.01 -21.07 29.02
C SER A 186 -17.52 -19.87 29.85
N SER A 187 -17.62 -18.66 29.32
CA SER A 187 -17.11 -17.44 29.94
C SER A 187 -18.23 -16.50 30.40
N GLU A 188 -17.99 -15.75 31.47
CA GLU A 188 -18.93 -14.79 32.05
C GLU A 188 -18.20 -13.49 32.34
N LEU A 189 -18.64 -12.39 31.71
CA LEU A 189 -18.21 -11.04 32.05
C LEU A 189 -19.22 -10.42 33.02
N THR A 190 -18.79 -10.15 34.25
CA THR A 190 -19.71 -9.72 35.32
C THR A 190 -19.06 -8.70 36.27
N LEU A 191 -19.88 -8.03 37.07
CA LEU A 191 -19.43 -7.19 38.18
C LEU A 191 -19.37 -8.06 39.43
N ALA A 192 -18.17 -8.20 40.00
CA ALA A 192 -17.97 -8.88 41.26
C ALA A 192 -18.59 -8.08 42.43
N PRO A 193 -18.90 -8.74 43.57
CA PRO A 193 -19.50 -8.07 44.73
C PRO A 193 -18.66 -6.91 45.29
N ASP A 194 -17.35 -6.91 45.05
CA ASP A 194 -16.42 -5.85 45.43
C ASP A 194 -16.36 -4.69 44.40
N GLY A 195 -17.27 -4.70 43.41
CA GLY A 195 -17.41 -3.65 42.40
C GLY A 195 -16.43 -3.75 41.22
N LYS A 196 -15.60 -4.81 41.15
CA LYS A 196 -14.66 -5.01 40.04
C LYS A 196 -15.35 -5.62 38.83
N LEU A 197 -14.92 -5.23 37.64
CA LEU A 197 -15.26 -5.94 36.42
C LEU A 197 -14.37 -7.17 36.28
N VAL A 198 -14.96 -8.35 36.11
CA VAL A 198 -14.24 -9.63 36.09
C VAL A 198 -14.71 -10.47 34.91
N LEU A 199 -13.76 -11.04 34.17
CA LEU A 199 -14.00 -12.11 33.20
C LEU A 199 -13.72 -13.44 33.88
N LEU A 200 -14.76 -14.26 34.04
CA LEU A 200 -14.71 -15.58 34.67
C LEU A 200 -14.79 -16.66 33.59
N LEU A 201 -14.01 -17.73 33.75
CA LEU A 201 -14.12 -18.96 32.98
C LEU A 201 -14.75 -20.03 33.86
N ASN A 202 -15.72 -20.76 33.33
CA ASN A 202 -16.40 -21.85 34.00
C ASN A 202 -15.76 -23.19 33.60
N GLU A 203 -14.87 -23.69 34.45
CA GLU A 203 -14.22 -25.00 34.28
C GLU A 203 -14.63 -25.93 35.42
N ASN A 204 -15.16 -27.12 35.10
CA ASN A 204 -15.49 -28.15 36.10
C ASN A 204 -16.39 -27.65 37.26
N GLN A 205 -17.38 -26.80 36.96
CA GLN A 205 -18.26 -26.13 37.93
C GLN A 205 -17.56 -25.17 38.91
N GLN A 206 -16.32 -24.79 38.64
CA GLN A 206 -15.63 -23.72 39.35
C GLN A 206 -15.45 -22.51 38.43
N LYS A 207 -15.80 -21.32 38.95
CA LYS A 207 -15.56 -20.05 38.26
C LYS A 207 -14.16 -19.56 38.58
N ARG A 208 -13.28 -19.51 37.58
CA ARG A 208 -11.91 -19.00 37.72
C ARG A 208 -11.79 -17.64 37.04
N PRO A 209 -11.20 -16.61 37.69
CA PRO A 209 -10.97 -15.33 37.04
C PRO A 209 -9.83 -15.42 36.01
N VAL A 210 -10.13 -15.04 34.77
CA VAL A 210 -9.18 -14.91 33.65
C VAL A 210 -8.58 -13.49 33.64
N TRP A 211 -9.42 -12.50 33.92
CA TRP A 211 -9.06 -11.09 33.99
C TRP A 211 -9.91 -10.37 35.04
N SER A 212 -9.37 -9.33 35.68
CA SER A 212 -10.14 -8.41 36.53
C SER A 212 -9.62 -6.98 36.40
N SER A 213 -10.50 -6.00 36.58
CA SER A 213 -10.13 -4.59 36.65
C SER A 213 -9.28 -4.37 37.90
N ALA A 214 -8.06 -3.85 37.73
CA ALA A 214 -7.24 -3.40 38.83
C ALA A 214 -7.92 -2.19 39.48
N SER A 215 -8.40 -2.30 40.73
CA SER A 215 -8.93 -1.15 41.46
C SER A 215 -8.05 -0.82 42.66
N HIS A 216 -7.73 0.47 42.78
CA HIS A 216 -7.34 1.07 44.04
C HIS A 216 -8.56 1.03 44.96
N ALA A 217 -8.42 0.41 46.12
CA ALA A 217 -9.50 0.23 47.07
C ALA A 217 -10.11 1.57 47.51
N ARG A 218 -11.26 1.95 46.93
CA ARG A 218 -12.21 2.82 47.61
C ARG A 218 -13.51 2.04 47.78
N THR A 219 -13.85 1.80 49.02
CA THR A 219 -15.14 1.26 49.46
C THR A 219 -16.24 2.25 49.06
N SER A 220 -16.75 2.17 47.83
CA SER A 220 -17.95 2.91 47.46
C SER A 220 -19.12 2.26 48.19
N ASN A 221 -19.76 2.99 49.11
CA ASN A 221 -20.95 2.53 49.83
C ASN A 221 -22.23 2.43 48.95
N GLY A 222 -22.09 2.41 47.62
CA GLY A 222 -23.20 2.45 46.67
C GLY A 222 -23.02 1.52 45.47
N PRO A 223 -24.10 1.21 44.73
CA PRO A 223 -24.07 0.28 43.61
C PRO A 223 -23.20 0.82 42.46
N VAL A 224 -22.31 -0.04 41.97
CA VAL A 224 -21.39 0.20 40.85
C VAL A 224 -22.04 -0.21 39.53
N VAL A 225 -21.79 0.54 38.46
CA VAL A 225 -22.28 0.25 37.11
C VAL A 225 -21.12 0.36 36.11
N ALA A 226 -21.06 -0.58 35.17
CA ALA A 226 -20.20 -0.52 33.99
C ALA A 226 -20.93 0.17 32.83
N ALA A 227 -20.27 1.09 32.12
CA ALA A 227 -20.85 1.79 30.98
C ALA A 227 -19.82 1.99 29.85
N LEU A 228 -20.19 1.66 28.62
CA LEU A 228 -19.44 2.02 27.42
C LEU A 228 -19.91 3.39 26.94
N LEU A 229 -18.99 4.36 26.86
CA LEU A 229 -19.27 5.72 26.42
C LEU A 229 -19.15 5.86 24.88
N ASP A 230 -19.72 6.92 24.31
CA ASP A 230 -19.64 7.22 22.87
C ASP A 230 -18.21 7.49 22.36
N SER A 231 -17.27 7.79 23.27
CA SER A 231 -15.84 7.89 22.99
C SER A 231 -15.16 6.52 22.82
N GLY A 232 -15.82 5.43 23.19
CA GLY A 232 -15.23 4.10 23.26
C GLY A 232 -14.60 3.77 24.62
N ASN A 233 -14.66 4.69 25.59
CA ASN A 233 -14.17 4.46 26.94
C ASN A 233 -15.15 3.60 27.74
N LEU A 234 -14.72 2.45 28.23
CA LEU A 234 -15.46 1.59 29.14
C LEU A 234 -15.13 1.99 30.58
N VAL A 235 -16.13 2.46 31.33
CA VAL A 235 -15.94 3.02 32.68
C VAL A 235 -16.73 2.26 33.75
N LEU A 236 -16.15 2.18 34.96
CA LEU A 236 -16.85 1.79 36.19
C LEU A 236 -17.13 3.04 37.03
N ARG A 237 -18.41 3.27 37.39
CA ARG A 237 -18.84 4.45 38.14
C ARG A 237 -19.99 4.14 39.11
N GLY A 238 -20.17 4.99 40.13
CA GLY A 238 -21.29 4.89 41.05
C GLY A 238 -22.64 5.29 40.42
N ARG A 239 -23.74 4.70 40.90
CA ARG A 239 -25.09 4.89 40.33
C ARG A 239 -25.83 6.16 40.79
N GLN A 240 -25.34 6.95 41.75
CA GLN A 240 -26.15 8.03 42.33
C GLN A 240 -26.43 9.18 41.34
N PRO A 241 -27.70 9.61 41.17
CA PRO A 241 -28.05 10.77 40.35
C PRO A 241 -27.72 12.04 41.12
N GLY A 242 -26.80 12.86 40.62
CA GLY A 242 -26.48 14.18 41.17
C GLY A 242 -25.04 14.37 41.67
N ASN A 243 -24.25 13.30 41.77
CA ASN A 243 -22.81 13.39 42.04
C ASN A 243 -22.05 12.47 41.05
N SER A 244 -22.06 12.86 39.78
CA SER A 244 -21.70 11.99 38.63
C SER A 244 -20.28 12.22 38.10
N SER A 245 -19.25 12.31 38.94
CA SER A 245 -17.88 12.59 38.45
C SER A 245 -16.82 11.54 38.78
N GLU A 246 -17.00 10.67 39.77
CA GLU A 246 -15.91 9.77 40.17
C GLU A 246 -15.94 8.46 39.37
N VAL A 247 -15.06 8.39 38.36
CA VAL A 247 -14.73 7.18 37.61
C VAL A 247 -13.76 6.34 38.44
N MET A 248 -14.15 5.10 38.76
CA MET A 248 -13.35 4.18 39.60
C MET A 248 -12.34 3.35 38.80
N TRP A 249 -12.65 3.11 37.53
CA TRP A 249 -11.79 2.41 36.57
C TRP A 249 -12.22 2.79 35.17
N GLN A 250 -11.27 2.87 34.23
CA GLN A 250 -11.57 3.13 32.83
C GLN A 250 -10.60 2.45 31.87
N SER A 251 -11.10 2.02 30.70
CA SER A 251 -10.27 1.35 29.69
C SER A 251 -9.20 2.27 29.10
N PHE A 252 -9.42 3.59 29.06
CA PHE A 252 -8.43 4.54 28.54
C PHE A 252 -7.16 4.67 29.41
N GLU A 253 -7.20 4.24 30.68
CA GLU A 253 -6.00 4.10 31.53
C GLU A 253 -5.22 2.81 31.25
N HIS A 254 -5.78 1.92 30.44
CA HIS A 254 -5.21 0.63 30.07
C HIS A 254 -5.28 0.41 28.55
N PRO A 255 -4.68 1.31 27.74
CA PRO A 255 -4.72 1.17 26.29
C PRO A 255 -4.05 -0.14 25.83
N THR A 256 -4.41 -0.59 24.63
CA THR A 256 -3.76 -1.74 23.98
C THR A 256 -2.78 -1.26 22.93
N ASP A 257 -3.03 -1.45 21.65
CA ASP A 257 -2.19 -0.92 20.56
C ASP A 257 -2.73 0.39 19.97
N THR A 258 -3.94 0.79 20.33
CA THR A 258 -4.68 1.87 19.67
C THR A 258 -5.02 3.01 20.62
N LEU A 259 -4.78 4.25 20.16
CA LEU A 259 -5.26 5.49 20.78
C LEU A 259 -6.38 6.08 19.91
N VAL A 260 -7.53 6.37 20.51
CA VAL A 260 -8.69 7.01 19.87
C VAL A 260 -8.92 8.41 20.46
N PRO A 261 -9.72 9.28 19.81
CA PRO A 261 -10.02 10.61 20.34
C PRO A 261 -10.54 10.57 21.79
N GLY A 262 -9.97 11.43 22.64
CA GLY A 262 -10.24 11.49 24.08
C GLY A 262 -9.42 10.52 24.95
N GLY A 263 -8.69 9.59 24.35
CA GLY A 263 -7.68 8.77 25.04
C GLY A 263 -6.35 9.51 25.20
N TRP A 264 -5.51 9.04 26.12
CA TRP A 264 -4.17 9.60 26.33
C TRP A 264 -3.13 8.52 26.62
N VAL A 265 -1.86 8.88 26.38
CA VAL A 265 -0.67 8.13 26.78
C VAL A 265 0.27 9.05 27.54
N GLY A 266 1.05 8.52 28.47
CA GLY A 266 1.85 9.36 29.34
C GLY A 266 2.45 8.66 30.55
N LEU A 267 3.05 9.47 31.41
CA LEU A 267 3.66 9.09 32.67
C LEU A 267 3.27 10.11 33.73
N ASN A 268 2.73 9.64 34.84
CA ASN A 268 2.63 10.41 36.06
C ASN A 268 3.99 10.39 36.77
N LYS A 269 4.64 11.54 36.91
CA LYS A 269 6.00 11.65 37.46
C LYS A 269 6.05 11.36 38.96
N SER A 270 4.94 11.57 39.68
CA SER A 270 4.85 11.38 41.13
C SER A 270 4.64 9.91 41.53
N SER A 271 3.79 9.19 40.80
CA SER A 271 3.48 7.78 41.09
C SER A 271 4.33 6.80 40.27
N GLY A 272 4.96 7.26 39.19
CA GLY A 272 5.63 6.41 38.21
C GLY A 272 4.67 5.59 37.35
N ALA A 273 3.35 5.76 37.51
CA ALA A 273 2.36 5.07 36.70
C ALA A 273 2.38 5.62 35.27
N TYR A 274 2.43 4.73 34.28
CA TYR A 274 2.49 5.10 32.87
C TYR A 274 1.41 4.39 32.05
N GLN A 275 0.99 5.05 30.98
CA GLN A 275 0.07 4.54 29.97
C GLN A 275 0.80 4.55 28.63
N ALA A 276 0.86 3.39 27.98
CA ALA A 276 1.56 3.22 26.72
C ALA A 276 0.75 2.36 25.76
N LEU A 277 0.79 2.71 24.47
CA LEU A 277 0.40 1.81 23.39
C LEU A 277 1.45 0.71 23.27
N VAL A 278 0.99 -0.54 23.32
CA VAL A 278 1.81 -1.72 23.09
C VAL A 278 1.21 -2.51 21.94
N SER A 279 2.00 -2.69 20.89
CA SER A 279 1.60 -3.37 19.66
C SER A 279 0.97 -4.72 19.95
N TRP A 280 0.13 -5.20 19.04
CA TRP A 280 -0.16 -6.63 18.97
C TRP A 280 1.11 -7.41 18.64
N ARG A 281 1.14 -8.71 18.94
CA ARG A 281 2.28 -9.57 18.59
C ARG A 281 2.38 -9.74 17.08
N SER A 282 1.24 -9.90 16.41
CA SER A 282 1.14 -9.97 14.96
C SER A 282 -0.22 -9.45 14.49
N ALA A 283 -0.48 -9.46 13.19
CA ALA A 283 -1.78 -9.06 12.64
C ALA A 283 -2.94 -10.00 13.05
N VAL A 284 -2.64 -11.20 13.56
CA VAL A 284 -3.63 -12.21 13.96
C VAL A 284 -3.54 -12.63 15.42
N ASP A 285 -2.55 -12.13 16.18
CA ASP A 285 -2.39 -12.41 17.61
C ASP A 285 -2.38 -11.09 18.40
N PRO A 286 -3.48 -10.77 19.12
CA PRO A 286 -3.62 -9.52 19.87
C PRO A 286 -2.83 -9.51 21.18
N SER A 287 -2.14 -10.61 21.53
CA SER A 287 -1.30 -10.66 22.72
C SER A 287 -0.22 -9.58 22.69
N THR A 288 0.37 -9.32 23.85
CA THR A 288 1.37 -8.27 24.02
C THR A 288 2.55 -8.50 23.07
N GLY A 289 2.73 -7.55 22.15
CA GLY A 289 3.83 -7.49 21.21
C GLY A 289 5.09 -6.88 21.81
N LEU A 290 6.06 -6.57 20.95
CA LEU A 290 7.37 -6.10 21.38
C LEU A 290 7.55 -4.59 21.24
N TYR A 291 6.70 -3.90 20.50
CA TYR A 291 6.85 -2.47 20.24
C TYR A 291 5.91 -1.68 21.12
N MET A 292 6.43 -0.64 21.76
CA MET A 292 5.62 0.26 22.57
C MET A 292 6.06 1.71 22.43
N ASP A 293 5.12 2.63 22.65
CA ASP A 293 5.50 4.00 22.97
C ASP A 293 5.96 4.09 24.44
N TRP A 294 6.85 5.03 24.69
CA TRP A 294 7.55 5.12 25.96
C TRP A 294 7.92 6.58 26.23
N VAL A 295 7.60 7.05 27.43
CA VAL A 295 8.08 8.34 27.90
C VAL A 295 9.31 8.11 28.76
N ASP A 296 10.40 8.79 28.46
CA ASP A 296 11.65 8.66 29.21
C ASP A 296 11.47 9.09 30.69
N PRO A 297 11.62 8.15 31.65
CA PRO A 297 11.43 8.44 33.07
C PRO A 297 12.62 9.18 33.71
N SER A 298 13.75 9.32 33.01
CA SER A 298 14.96 9.98 33.53
C SER A 298 14.87 11.52 33.65
N GLY A 299 13.70 12.09 33.32
CA GLY A 299 13.38 13.51 33.51
C GLY A 299 13.40 14.35 32.22
N SER A 300 13.82 13.79 31.08
CA SER A 300 13.82 14.53 29.81
C SER A 300 12.40 14.80 29.27
N GLY A 301 11.41 14.01 29.71
CA GLY A 301 10.01 14.11 29.28
C GLY A 301 9.80 13.89 27.78
N GLN A 302 10.74 13.23 27.11
CA GLN A 302 10.67 12.96 25.68
C GLN A 302 9.83 11.71 25.38
N TYR A 303 9.00 11.81 24.35
CA TYR A 303 8.34 10.65 23.75
C TYR A 303 9.32 9.86 22.90
N THR A 304 9.35 8.55 23.11
CA THR A 304 10.24 7.61 22.45
C THR A 304 9.47 6.35 22.10
N PHE A 305 9.99 5.55 21.18
CA PHE A 305 9.50 4.20 20.94
C PHE A 305 10.58 3.20 21.35
N SER A 306 10.15 2.14 22.03
CA SER A 306 11.03 1.11 22.55
C SER A 306 10.61 -0.28 22.08
N TRP A 307 11.63 -1.14 21.95
CA TRP A 307 11.48 -2.55 21.67
C TRP A 307 11.74 -3.33 22.96
N ASN A 308 10.81 -4.23 23.29
CA ASN A 308 10.80 -5.05 24.50
C ASN A 308 11.01 -4.24 25.79
N GLY A 309 10.46 -3.02 25.83
CA GLY A 309 10.55 -2.08 26.96
C GLY A 309 11.94 -1.57 27.32
N THR A 310 12.99 -1.94 26.55
CA THR A 310 14.39 -1.71 26.94
C THR A 310 15.19 -1.00 25.87
N THR A 311 14.98 -1.35 24.60
CA THR A 311 15.77 -0.81 23.49
C THR A 311 15.03 0.32 22.80
N VAL A 312 15.40 1.57 23.11
CA VAL A 312 14.86 2.75 22.43
C VAL A 312 15.39 2.83 21.01
N TYR A 313 14.50 2.87 20.02
CA TYR A 313 14.87 2.90 18.60
C TYR A 313 14.44 4.18 17.88
N HIS A 314 13.45 4.88 18.42
CA HIS A 314 13.01 6.16 17.87
C HIS A 314 12.78 7.18 18.98
N ARG A 315 13.21 8.42 18.74
CA ARG A 315 12.92 9.55 19.63
C ARG A 315 12.05 10.53 18.86
N VAL A 316 10.84 10.73 19.35
CA VAL A 316 9.83 11.58 18.71
C VAL A 316 10.20 13.07 18.86
N GLY A 317 10.94 13.39 19.92
CA GLY A 317 11.45 14.73 20.22
C GLY A 317 10.48 15.60 21.01
N ALA A 318 10.83 16.87 21.20
CA ALA A 318 9.99 17.82 21.92
C ALA A 318 8.73 18.20 21.10
N SER A 319 7.62 18.41 21.81
CA SER A 319 6.39 18.97 21.22
C SER A 319 6.52 20.48 21.09
N SER A 320 6.07 21.03 19.96
CA SER A 320 5.86 22.48 19.77
C SER A 320 4.37 22.85 19.87
N GLY A 321 3.59 22.10 20.66
CA GLY A 321 2.15 22.31 20.88
C GLY A 321 1.26 21.61 19.85
N GLN A 322 1.46 21.86 18.56
CA GLN A 322 0.64 21.25 17.48
C GLN A 322 1.32 20.10 16.72
N ARG A 323 2.61 19.86 16.95
CA ARG A 323 3.38 18.81 16.27
C ARG A 323 4.58 18.40 17.11
N PHE A 324 5.06 17.19 16.86
CA PHE A 324 6.38 16.77 17.31
C PHE A 324 7.43 17.02 16.23
N ALA A 325 8.68 17.24 16.64
CA ALA A 325 9.78 17.55 15.71
C ALA A 325 10.01 16.45 14.66
N SER A 326 9.87 15.17 15.03
CA SER A 326 10.04 14.04 14.09
C SER A 326 8.81 13.72 13.26
N VAL A 327 7.68 14.40 13.49
CA VAL A 327 6.40 14.16 12.79
C VAL A 327 5.79 15.51 12.33
N PRO A 328 6.42 16.19 11.36
CA PRO A 328 5.94 17.49 10.86
C PRO A 328 4.53 17.42 10.28
N GLU A 329 4.10 16.26 9.78
CA GLU A 329 2.78 16.01 9.19
C GLU A 329 1.63 16.25 10.18
N MET A 330 1.85 16.07 11.49
CA MET A 330 0.84 16.39 12.51
C MET A 330 0.41 17.86 12.44
N GLY A 331 1.33 18.77 12.10
CA GLY A 331 1.04 20.20 11.98
C GLY A 331 0.41 20.61 10.65
N MET A 332 0.21 19.69 9.71
CA MET A 332 -0.31 20.00 8.35
C MET A 332 -1.83 19.91 8.24
N SER A 333 -2.51 19.33 9.22
CA SER A 333 -3.95 19.10 9.20
C SER A 333 -4.65 19.86 10.33
N SER A 334 -5.59 20.73 9.98
CA SER A 334 -6.46 21.41 10.96
C SER A 334 -7.58 20.52 11.50
N ARG A 335 -7.65 19.23 11.11
CA ARG A 335 -8.68 18.28 11.56
C ARG A 335 -8.48 17.80 13.00
N TYR A 336 -7.26 17.90 13.52
CA TYR A 336 -6.88 17.38 14.83
C TYR A 336 -6.50 18.51 15.78
N LYS A 337 -6.88 18.34 17.04
CA LYS A 337 -6.37 19.14 18.14
C LYS A 337 -5.49 18.26 19.02
N TYR A 338 -4.19 18.43 18.90
CA TYR A 338 -3.21 17.73 19.72
C TYR A 338 -3.00 18.47 21.04
N THR A 339 -2.90 17.71 22.13
CA THR A 339 -2.57 18.23 23.46
C THR A 339 -1.37 17.47 23.99
N SER A 340 -0.29 18.18 24.30
CA SER A 340 0.88 17.63 24.97
C SER A 340 1.14 18.39 26.26
N VAL A 341 1.17 17.69 27.38
CA VAL A 341 1.51 18.23 28.70
C VAL A 341 2.88 17.70 29.08
N ASN A 342 3.74 18.57 29.58
CA ASN A 342 4.99 18.20 30.25
C ASN A 342 5.25 19.22 31.35
N ASN A 343 4.82 18.88 32.57
CA ASN A 343 4.98 19.71 33.77
C ASN A 343 5.60 18.86 34.89
N ASP A 344 5.69 19.37 36.12
CA ASP A 344 6.32 18.63 37.23
C ASP A 344 5.51 17.41 37.70
N GLU A 345 4.22 17.33 37.34
CA GLU A 345 3.31 16.27 37.76
C GLU A 345 3.20 15.13 36.72
N GLU A 346 3.15 15.47 35.43
CA GLU A 346 2.92 14.51 34.36
C GLU A 346 3.58 14.88 33.03
N VAL A 347 3.75 13.84 32.21
CA VAL A 347 3.96 13.96 30.76
C VAL A 347 2.83 13.21 30.08
N SER A 348 2.00 13.90 29.32
CA SER A 348 0.83 13.27 28.68
C SER A 348 0.61 13.80 27.25
N PHE A 349 0.07 12.93 26.40
CA PHE A 349 -0.24 13.22 25.01
C PHE A 349 -1.62 12.66 24.70
N SER A 350 -2.46 13.50 24.08
CA SER A 350 -3.79 13.14 23.61
C SER A 350 -4.09 13.89 22.33
N PHE A 351 -5.12 13.43 21.62
CA PHE A 351 -5.64 14.12 20.46
C PHE A 351 -7.17 14.08 20.44
N GLU A 352 -7.74 15.11 19.83
CA GLU A 352 -9.17 15.25 19.58
C GLU A 352 -9.42 15.51 18.09
N VAL A 353 -10.62 15.18 17.62
CA VAL A 353 -11.08 15.51 16.26
C VAL A 353 -11.97 16.75 16.29
N VAL A 354 -11.72 17.71 15.40
CA VAL A 354 -12.52 18.93 15.32
C VAL A 354 -13.95 18.64 14.86
N ASN A 355 -14.11 17.71 13.91
CA ASN A 355 -15.41 17.21 13.49
C ASN A 355 -15.71 15.87 14.19
N PRO A 356 -16.72 15.79 15.07
CA PRO A 356 -17.09 14.56 15.77
C PRO A 356 -17.52 13.41 14.84
N SER A 357 -17.91 13.66 13.59
CA SER A 357 -18.26 12.59 12.65
C SER A 357 -17.04 11.88 12.07
N THR A 358 -15.85 12.48 12.15
CA THR A 358 -14.60 11.89 11.67
C THR A 358 -14.20 10.74 12.59
N LEU A 359 -13.94 9.56 12.01
CA LEU A 359 -13.36 8.45 12.75
C LEU A 359 -11.86 8.42 12.44
N SER A 360 -11.05 8.58 13.49
CA SER A 360 -9.60 8.53 13.40
C SER A 360 -9.03 7.73 14.57
N ARG A 361 -7.84 7.16 14.37
CA ARG A 361 -7.12 6.41 15.40
C ARG A 361 -5.62 6.42 15.14
N MET A 362 -4.82 6.38 16.22
CA MET A 362 -3.40 6.07 16.15
C MET A 362 -3.16 4.64 16.58
N VAL A 363 -2.27 3.92 15.90
CA VAL A 363 -2.02 2.49 16.14
C VAL A 363 -0.53 2.23 16.17
N MET A 364 -0.06 1.59 17.24
CA MET A 364 1.28 1.01 17.32
C MET A 364 1.28 -0.33 16.59
N SER A 365 1.80 -0.34 15.36
CA SER A 365 1.82 -1.50 14.49
C SER A 365 2.69 -2.63 15.08
N PRO A 366 2.37 -3.92 14.82
CA PRO A 366 3.28 -5.04 15.11
C PRO A 366 4.64 -4.93 14.39
N HIS A 367 4.78 -4.00 13.45
CA HIS A 367 6.03 -3.67 12.78
C HIS A 367 6.75 -2.45 13.40
N GLY A 368 6.31 -1.96 14.56
CA GLY A 368 6.97 -0.89 15.33
C GLY A 368 6.87 0.52 14.75
N GLN A 369 5.88 0.79 13.90
CA GLN A 369 5.54 2.15 13.50
C GLN A 369 4.26 2.60 14.21
N LEU A 370 4.27 3.82 14.73
CA LEU A 370 3.05 4.50 15.15
C LEU A 370 2.41 5.14 13.91
N THR A 371 1.15 4.80 13.66
CA THR A 371 0.44 5.16 12.43
C THR A 371 -0.88 5.82 12.75
N MET A 372 -1.19 6.94 12.09
CA MET A 372 -2.48 7.63 12.20
C MET A 372 -3.35 7.27 11.00
N PHE A 373 -4.59 6.84 11.27
CA PHE A 373 -5.55 6.45 10.24
C PHE A 373 -6.85 7.24 10.34
N ASP A 374 -7.43 7.51 9.17
CA ASP A 374 -8.74 8.14 9.01
C ASP A 374 -9.68 7.20 8.26
N TRP A 375 -10.90 7.02 8.74
CA TRP A 375 -11.89 6.19 8.04
C TRP A 375 -12.51 6.98 6.87
N SER A 376 -12.41 6.42 5.66
CA SER A 376 -13.15 6.93 4.51
C SER A 376 -14.41 6.10 4.29
N SER A 377 -15.58 6.72 4.48
CA SER A 377 -16.86 6.11 4.13
C SER A 377 -17.02 5.88 2.63
N GLU A 378 -16.30 6.63 1.79
CA GLU A 378 -16.38 6.53 0.33
C GLU A 378 -15.66 5.28 -0.19
N SER A 379 -14.45 5.01 0.32
CA SER A 379 -13.69 3.81 -0.07
C SER A 379 -13.98 2.60 0.81
N GLY A 380 -14.61 2.79 1.97
CA GLY A 380 -14.82 1.74 2.96
C GLY A 380 -13.51 1.22 3.55
N GLN A 381 -12.49 2.08 3.67
CA GLN A 381 -11.15 1.72 4.14
C GLN A 381 -10.54 2.77 5.08
N TRP A 382 -9.59 2.32 5.91
CA TRP A 382 -8.72 3.18 6.71
C TRP A 382 -7.60 3.76 5.84
N LEU A 383 -7.57 5.08 5.71
CA LEU A 383 -6.55 5.82 4.97
C LEU A 383 -5.42 6.23 5.93
N LEU A 384 -4.18 5.93 5.56
CA LEU A 384 -3.01 6.33 6.33
C LEU A 384 -2.80 7.85 6.20
N HIS A 385 -2.75 8.56 7.33
CA HIS A 385 -2.47 9.99 7.36
C HIS A 385 -0.98 10.28 7.55
N TRP A 386 -0.34 9.61 8.49
CA TRP A 386 1.11 9.65 8.70
C TRP A 386 1.59 8.41 9.46
N ALA A 387 2.88 8.12 9.36
CA ALA A 387 3.56 7.03 10.06
C ALA A 387 4.91 7.52 10.58
N THR A 388 5.28 7.12 11.79
CA THR A 388 6.60 7.38 12.36
C THR A 388 7.18 6.13 13.05
N PRO A 389 8.47 5.79 12.87
CA PRO A 389 9.46 6.44 11.99
C PRO A 389 9.07 6.36 10.51
N THR A 390 9.50 7.32 9.68
CA THR A 390 9.14 7.37 8.25
C THR A 390 9.73 6.20 7.45
N SER A 391 10.95 5.77 7.80
CA SER A 391 11.60 4.61 7.18
C SER A 391 11.34 3.36 8.02
N PRO A 392 10.79 2.27 7.44
CA PRO A 392 10.62 1.02 8.15
C PRO A 392 11.92 0.45 8.71
N CYS A 393 13.05 0.67 8.02
CA CYS A 393 14.36 0.19 8.49
C CYS A 393 14.88 0.96 9.73
N ASP A 394 14.29 2.10 10.09
CA ASP A 394 14.63 2.78 11.36
C ASP A 394 14.00 2.09 12.57
N VAL A 395 13.01 1.21 12.35
CA VAL A 395 12.43 0.39 13.40
C VAL A 395 13.40 -0.74 13.76
N TYR A 396 13.70 -0.85 15.05
CA TYR A 396 14.60 -1.86 15.55
C TYR A 396 14.05 -3.26 15.34
N SER A 397 14.87 -4.14 14.76
CA SER A 397 14.53 -5.56 14.54
C SER A 397 13.28 -5.79 13.67
N VAL A 398 12.92 -4.85 12.77
CA VAL A 398 11.77 -4.99 11.84
C VAL A 398 11.85 -6.24 10.95
N CYS A 399 13.06 -6.66 10.55
CA CYS A 399 13.29 -7.87 9.77
C CYS A 399 13.58 -9.12 10.61
N GLY A 400 13.43 -9.03 11.94
CA GLY A 400 13.69 -10.13 12.86
C GLY A 400 15.18 -10.52 12.96
N PRO A 401 15.49 -11.65 13.64
CA PRO A 401 16.84 -12.18 13.74
C PRO A 401 17.36 -12.66 12.37
N PHE A 402 18.64 -12.39 12.08
CA PHE A 402 19.34 -12.73 10.83
C PHE A 402 18.68 -12.18 9.55
N GLY A 403 17.74 -11.24 9.70
CA GLY A 403 17.18 -10.45 8.62
C GLY A 403 17.99 -9.18 8.38
N LEU A 404 18.05 -8.76 7.11
CA LEU A 404 18.70 -7.54 6.66
C LEU A 404 17.65 -6.63 6.03
N CYS A 405 17.59 -5.39 6.53
CA CYS A 405 16.67 -4.36 6.03
C CYS A 405 17.34 -3.51 4.94
N ASP A 406 16.70 -3.43 3.78
CA ASP A 406 17.14 -2.68 2.61
C ASP A 406 15.96 -1.85 2.06
N VAL A 407 16.00 -0.55 2.31
CA VAL A 407 14.99 0.41 1.84
C VAL A 407 14.88 0.48 0.31
N ALA A 408 15.87 0.00 -0.45
CA ALA A 408 15.84 -0.03 -1.91
C ALA A 408 15.19 -1.31 -2.48
N SER A 409 15.00 -2.32 -1.65
CA SER A 409 14.35 -3.58 -2.02
C SER A 409 12.83 -3.44 -2.05
N SER A 410 12.16 -4.22 -2.91
CA SER A 410 10.69 -4.23 -3.01
C SER A 410 9.98 -4.81 -1.78
N GLN A 411 10.66 -5.66 -0.99
CA GLN A 411 10.11 -6.28 0.22
C GLN A 411 10.68 -5.70 1.53
N TYR A 412 11.58 -4.72 1.45
CA TYR A 412 12.38 -4.15 2.56
C TYR A 412 13.25 -5.16 3.32
N CYS A 413 12.74 -6.31 3.72
CA CYS A 413 13.48 -7.36 4.41
C CYS A 413 13.94 -8.46 3.45
N ARG A 414 15.13 -8.98 3.72
CA ARG A 414 15.66 -10.21 3.09
C ARG A 414 16.55 -10.95 4.09
N CYS A 415 16.68 -12.26 3.93
CA CYS A 415 17.59 -13.03 4.77
C CYS A 415 19.06 -12.81 4.40
N LEU A 416 19.93 -12.93 5.40
CA LEU A 416 21.37 -13.00 5.18
C LEU A 416 21.75 -14.25 4.35
N PRO A 417 22.91 -14.26 3.67
CA PRO A 417 23.39 -15.43 2.94
C PRO A 417 23.43 -16.68 3.83
N ALA A 418 23.01 -17.83 3.30
CA ALA A 418 22.85 -19.11 4.01
C ALA A 418 21.69 -19.19 5.04
N PHE A 419 20.72 -18.27 4.96
CA PHE A 419 19.49 -18.30 5.76
C PHE A 419 18.25 -18.26 4.86
N ASP A 420 17.15 -18.82 5.35
CA ASP A 420 15.81 -18.73 4.74
C ASP A 420 14.81 -18.10 5.72
N ALA A 421 13.74 -17.50 5.20
CA ALA A 421 12.73 -16.85 6.04
C ALA A 421 12.02 -17.91 6.90
N ALA A 422 11.90 -17.64 8.20
CA ALA A 422 11.20 -18.54 9.12
C ALA A 422 9.69 -18.62 8.80
N SER A 423 9.11 -17.50 8.37
CA SER A 423 7.73 -17.40 7.90
C SER A 423 7.65 -16.41 6.73
N PRO A 424 7.29 -16.83 5.51
CA PRO A 424 7.13 -15.93 4.38
C PRO A 424 6.04 -14.88 4.63
N GLY A 425 6.39 -13.59 4.56
CA GLY A 425 5.45 -12.48 4.73
C GLY A 425 5.32 -11.95 6.17
N ASP A 426 5.78 -12.71 7.18
CA ASP A 426 5.91 -12.24 8.57
C ASP A 426 7.39 -12.28 8.99
N TRP A 427 8.02 -11.11 8.96
CA TRP A 427 9.44 -10.96 9.28
C TRP A 427 9.71 -10.84 10.78
N THR A 428 8.70 -10.84 11.65
CA THR A 428 8.91 -10.77 13.11
C THR A 428 9.73 -11.96 13.63
N GLY A 429 9.53 -13.14 13.03
CA GLY A 429 10.32 -14.36 13.28
C GLY A 429 11.70 -14.39 12.62
N GLY A 430 11.98 -13.45 11.69
CA GLY A 430 13.25 -13.33 10.97
C GLY A 430 13.61 -14.53 10.11
N CYS A 431 14.87 -14.92 10.16
CA CYS A 431 15.45 -15.93 9.27
C CYS A 431 16.15 -17.06 10.06
N ALA A 432 15.99 -18.28 9.57
CA ALA A 432 16.62 -19.48 10.11
C ALA A 432 17.78 -19.94 9.23
N ARG A 433 18.82 -20.53 9.83
CA ARG A 433 19.96 -21.09 9.11
C ARG A 433 19.50 -22.25 8.22
N LYS A 434 20.03 -22.33 7.00
CA LYS A 434 19.82 -23.48 6.10
C LYS A 434 20.52 -24.73 6.64
N THR A 435 21.76 -24.54 7.09
CA THR A 435 22.63 -25.61 7.55
C THR A 435 23.12 -25.28 8.97
N SER A 436 23.06 -26.27 9.87
CA SER A 436 23.56 -26.13 11.24
C SER A 436 25.09 -25.97 11.27
N LEU A 437 25.57 -25.14 12.19
CA LEU A 437 27.00 -24.98 12.44
C LEU A 437 27.58 -26.21 13.16
N TYR A 438 28.86 -26.49 12.96
CA TYR A 438 29.57 -27.53 13.69
C TYR A 438 30.74 -26.94 14.48
N CYS A 439 30.69 -27.07 15.81
CA CYS A 439 31.77 -26.61 16.68
C CYS A 439 31.97 -27.62 17.82
N SER A 440 33.20 -28.12 17.97
CA SER A 440 33.58 -29.10 19.00
C SER A 440 34.92 -28.73 19.60
N ASN A 441 34.98 -28.54 20.92
CA ASN A 441 36.21 -28.23 21.68
C ASN A 441 37.11 -27.14 21.04
N GLY A 442 36.51 -26.06 20.52
CA GLY A 442 37.24 -24.95 19.91
C GLY A 442 37.75 -25.20 18.48
N THR A 443 37.44 -26.38 17.91
CA THR A 443 37.67 -26.71 16.49
C THR A 443 36.35 -26.71 15.71
N SER A 444 36.35 -26.07 14.56
CA SER A 444 35.15 -25.84 13.74
C SER A 444 35.53 -25.79 12.26
N PRO A 445 34.92 -26.60 11.38
CA PRO A 445 35.09 -26.51 9.93
C PRO A 445 34.28 -25.35 9.31
N ASP A 446 33.42 -24.69 10.10
CA ASP A 446 32.71 -23.48 9.67
C ASP A 446 33.67 -22.40 9.16
N GLY A 447 33.14 -21.47 8.40
CA GLY A 447 33.88 -20.28 7.97
C GLY A 447 32.96 -19.07 7.89
N PHE A 448 33.37 -18.07 7.10
CA PHE A 448 32.71 -16.78 7.09
C PHE A 448 32.36 -16.29 5.68
N LEU A 449 31.14 -15.78 5.52
CA LEU A 449 30.72 -15.05 4.33
C LEU A 449 30.73 -13.54 4.58
N PRO A 450 31.36 -12.73 3.71
CA PRO A 450 31.35 -11.28 3.86
C PRO A 450 29.99 -10.71 3.43
N VAL A 451 29.36 -9.96 4.33
CA VAL A 451 28.18 -9.14 4.08
C VAL A 451 28.62 -7.69 4.04
N GLN A 452 28.69 -7.13 2.83
CA GLN A 452 29.24 -5.81 2.59
C GLN A 452 28.20 -4.70 2.75
N ASN A 453 28.70 -3.51 3.06
CA ASN A 453 27.93 -2.27 3.15
C ASN A 453 26.75 -2.37 4.10
N VAL A 454 27.01 -2.84 5.32
CA VAL A 454 26.00 -2.95 6.35
C VAL A 454 26.28 -2.04 7.53
N LYS A 455 25.21 -1.55 8.14
CA LYS A 455 25.25 -1.00 9.49
C LYS A 455 25.37 -2.16 10.47
N LEU A 456 26.44 -2.16 11.26
CA LEU A 456 26.72 -3.24 12.20
C LEU A 456 25.73 -3.22 13.38
N PRO A 457 25.37 -4.39 13.95
CA PRO A 457 24.53 -4.45 15.15
C PRO A 457 25.23 -3.80 16.36
N SER A 458 24.47 -3.12 17.21
CA SER A 458 25.02 -2.33 18.33
C SER A 458 25.52 -3.16 19.52
N SER A 459 25.00 -4.37 19.72
CA SER A 459 25.36 -5.25 20.86
C SER A 459 26.47 -6.22 20.46
N TYR A 460 27.72 -5.81 20.56
CA TYR A 460 28.91 -6.64 20.32
C TYR A 460 29.70 -6.87 21.61
N PHE A 461 30.45 -7.96 21.65
CA PHE A 461 31.50 -8.17 22.62
C PHE A 461 32.81 -7.67 22.00
N SER A 462 33.44 -6.67 22.61
CA SER A 462 34.79 -6.25 22.24
C SER A 462 35.78 -7.20 22.88
N ASP A 463 36.42 -8.05 22.07
CA ASP A 463 37.56 -8.83 22.52
C ASP A 463 38.82 -8.02 22.24
N ALA A 464 39.12 -7.07 23.14
CA ALA A 464 40.19 -6.09 22.96
C ALA A 464 41.60 -6.70 23.06
N ASP A 465 41.72 -7.92 23.59
CA ASP A 465 43.00 -8.48 24.03
C ASP A 465 43.63 -9.51 23.06
N ALA A 466 43.12 -9.73 21.84
CA ALA A 466 43.62 -10.87 21.03
C ALA A 466 43.74 -10.73 19.51
N ALA A 467 43.36 -9.62 18.86
CA ALA A 467 43.33 -9.57 17.39
C ALA A 467 44.18 -8.44 16.79
N GLY A 468 45.41 -8.75 16.39
CA GLY A 468 46.28 -7.84 15.62
C GLY A 468 45.85 -7.65 14.16
N SER A 469 44.97 -8.53 13.66
CA SER A 469 44.46 -8.51 12.29
C SER A 469 43.02 -9.02 12.19
N SER A 470 42.38 -8.77 11.04
CA SER A 470 41.06 -9.35 10.74
C SER A 470 41.05 -10.88 10.77
N GLY A 471 42.17 -11.54 10.45
CA GLY A 471 42.28 -13.00 10.48
C GLY A 471 42.31 -13.55 11.90
N ASP A 472 42.95 -12.84 12.82
CA ASP A 472 42.97 -13.19 14.25
C ASP A 472 41.57 -13.05 14.85
N CYS A 473 40.83 -12.00 14.46
CA CYS A 473 39.44 -11.78 14.87
C CYS A 473 38.53 -12.94 14.41
N GLY A 474 38.67 -13.38 13.16
CA GLY A 474 37.95 -14.55 12.64
C GLY A 474 38.32 -15.84 13.38
N SER A 475 39.60 -16.04 13.68
CA SER A 475 40.09 -17.21 14.42
C SER A 475 39.58 -17.24 15.87
N ALA A 476 39.51 -16.09 16.54
CA ALA A 476 38.92 -15.95 17.86
C ALA A 476 37.43 -16.31 17.85
N CYS A 477 36.68 -15.81 16.85
CA CYS A 477 35.28 -16.17 16.66
C CYS A 477 35.09 -17.68 16.42
N LEU A 478 35.92 -18.35 15.61
CA LEU A 478 35.80 -19.79 15.36
C LEU A 478 35.99 -20.64 16.63
N ARG A 479 36.92 -20.24 17.51
CA ARG A 479 37.16 -20.91 18.80
C ARG A 479 35.98 -20.78 19.77
N ASN A 480 35.20 -19.71 19.64
CA ASN A 480 34.00 -19.49 20.45
C ASN A 480 32.77 -20.06 19.73
N CYS A 481 32.25 -21.20 20.20
CA CYS A 481 31.09 -21.85 19.58
C CYS A 481 29.80 -21.02 19.63
N SER A 482 29.73 -20.00 20.50
CA SER A 482 28.59 -19.07 20.57
C SER A 482 28.72 -17.91 19.58
N CYS A 483 29.87 -17.74 18.93
CA CYS A 483 30.09 -16.66 17.97
C CYS A 483 29.31 -16.90 16.67
N THR A 484 28.57 -15.88 16.22
CA THR A 484 27.76 -15.91 15.00
C THR A 484 28.26 -14.99 13.90
N ALA A 485 29.01 -13.93 14.22
CA ALA A 485 29.68 -13.07 13.25
C ALA A 485 30.81 -12.26 13.87
N TYR A 486 31.69 -11.69 13.04
CA TYR A 486 32.67 -10.70 13.46
C TYR A 486 32.80 -9.56 12.45
N ALA A 487 33.43 -8.46 12.85
CA ALA A 487 33.83 -7.35 11.98
C ALA A 487 35.17 -6.79 12.46
N TYR A 488 35.94 -6.23 11.53
CA TYR A 488 37.24 -5.64 11.82
C TYR A 488 37.33 -4.26 11.17
N SER A 489 37.47 -3.22 11.98
CA SER A 489 37.55 -1.83 11.51
C SER A 489 38.36 -0.98 12.48
N GLY A 490 39.20 -0.07 11.95
CA GLY A 490 39.98 0.87 12.76
C GLY A 490 40.98 0.23 13.74
N GLY A 491 41.40 -1.03 13.50
CA GLY A 491 42.27 -1.78 14.41
C GLY A 491 41.54 -2.52 15.54
N GLY A 492 40.21 -2.42 15.61
CA GLY A 492 39.38 -3.12 16.60
C GLY A 492 38.68 -4.37 16.04
N CYS A 493 38.60 -5.42 16.87
CA CYS A 493 37.84 -6.64 16.60
C CYS A 493 36.48 -6.59 17.32
N LEU A 494 35.40 -6.77 16.56
CA LEU A 494 34.03 -6.78 17.05
C LEU A 494 33.46 -8.18 16.83
N VAL A 495 32.97 -8.83 17.89
CA VAL A 495 32.45 -10.20 17.84
C VAL A 495 31.02 -10.24 18.36
N TRP A 496 30.15 -10.93 17.65
CA TRP A 496 28.75 -11.13 18.04
C TRP A 496 28.48 -12.59 18.38
N GLY A 497 27.64 -12.80 19.39
CA GLY A 497 27.07 -14.11 19.72
C GLY A 497 25.54 -14.07 19.74
N GLY A 498 24.92 -15.22 19.52
CA GLY A 498 23.46 -15.33 19.42
C GLY A 498 22.87 -14.68 18.15
N ASP A 499 21.60 -14.27 18.24
CA ASP A 499 20.85 -13.68 17.12
C ASP A 499 21.41 -12.33 16.70
N LEU A 500 21.69 -12.18 15.40
CA LEU A 500 22.05 -10.89 14.82
C LEU A 500 20.78 -10.11 14.48
N ARG A 501 20.64 -8.88 14.97
CA ARG A 501 19.45 -8.05 14.77
C ARG A 501 19.82 -6.67 14.25
N ASN A 502 18.83 -6.00 13.64
CA ASN A 502 18.93 -4.62 13.19
C ASN A 502 20.07 -4.36 12.18
N ILE A 503 20.34 -5.33 11.31
CA ILE A 503 21.29 -5.17 10.21
C ILE A 503 20.58 -4.40 9.09
N GLN A 504 21.23 -3.35 8.60
CA GLN A 504 20.68 -2.50 7.54
C GLN A 504 21.65 -2.42 6.37
N GLN A 505 21.13 -2.49 5.15
CA GLN A 505 21.88 -2.21 3.94
C GLN A 505 22.13 -0.70 3.84
N VAL A 506 23.39 -0.35 3.69
CA VAL A 506 23.88 1.01 3.54
C VAL A 506 24.44 1.15 2.12
N THR A 507 24.42 2.36 1.56
CA THR A 507 25.00 2.60 0.23
C THR A 507 26.52 2.71 0.30
N ASP A 508 27.19 2.29 -0.78
CA ASP A 508 28.65 2.33 -0.90
C ASP A 508 29.21 3.74 -0.62
N GLY A 509 29.99 3.88 0.46
CA GLY A 509 30.67 5.14 0.82
C GLY A 509 29.96 6.03 1.83
N GLU A 510 28.81 5.63 2.38
CA GLU A 510 28.23 6.30 3.55
C GLU A 510 29.07 6.09 4.82
N ALA A 511 29.17 7.15 5.64
CA ALA A 511 29.89 7.10 6.90
C ALA A 511 29.25 6.05 7.84
N GLY A 512 30.06 5.07 8.27
CA GLY A 512 29.58 3.93 9.08
C GLY A 512 29.29 2.65 8.29
N SER A 513 29.44 2.64 6.97
CA SER A 513 29.44 1.39 6.18
C SER A 513 30.59 0.47 6.63
N SER A 514 30.30 -0.80 6.88
CA SER A 514 31.30 -1.81 7.26
C SER A 514 30.98 -3.18 6.66
N THR A 515 31.95 -4.10 6.72
CA THR A 515 31.77 -5.49 6.32
C THR A 515 31.58 -6.36 7.56
N LEU A 516 30.47 -7.10 7.59
CA LEU A 516 30.17 -8.11 8.61
C LEU A 516 30.54 -9.48 8.06
N PHE A 517 31.39 -10.23 8.76
CA PHE A 517 31.76 -11.59 8.41
C PHE A 517 30.87 -12.57 9.16
N LEU A 518 29.88 -13.12 8.46
CA LEU A 518 28.84 -14.00 9.01
C LEU A 518 29.32 -15.44 9.07
N ARG A 519 29.28 -16.08 10.25
CA ARG A 519 29.65 -17.50 10.39
C ARG A 519 28.62 -18.39 9.73
N VAL A 520 29.07 -19.30 8.86
CA VAL A 520 28.23 -20.26 8.12
C VAL A 520 28.90 -21.64 8.07
N ALA A 521 28.10 -22.68 7.81
CA ALA A 521 28.62 -24.04 7.72
C ALA A 521 29.52 -24.22 6.50
N ALA A 522 30.47 -25.15 6.57
CA ALA A 522 31.40 -25.46 5.48
C ALA A 522 30.70 -25.78 4.14
N ALA A 523 29.54 -26.46 4.21
CA ALA A 523 28.75 -26.80 3.03
C ALA A 523 28.23 -25.55 2.29
N ASP A 524 27.80 -24.53 3.04
CA ASP A 524 27.27 -23.29 2.46
C ASP A 524 28.39 -22.45 1.83
N LEU A 525 29.61 -22.51 2.39
CA LEU A 525 30.80 -21.90 1.79
C LEU A 525 31.18 -22.55 0.46
N ALA A 526 31.14 -23.89 0.39
CA ALA A 526 31.39 -24.63 -0.83
C ALA A 526 30.33 -24.37 -1.90
N ALA A 527 29.07 -24.18 -1.50
CA ALA A 527 27.99 -23.78 -2.43
C ALA A 527 28.20 -22.35 -2.96
N ALA A 528 28.66 -21.43 -2.12
CA ALA A 528 28.95 -20.05 -2.51
C ALA A 528 30.15 -19.94 -3.47
N SER A 529 31.17 -20.80 -3.34
CA SER A 529 32.31 -20.83 -4.27
C SER A 529 31.95 -21.45 -5.63
N ASN A 530 31.07 -22.46 -5.66
CA ASN A 530 30.65 -23.12 -6.91
C ASN A 530 29.79 -22.25 -7.84
N HIS A 531 29.14 -21.20 -7.33
CA HIS A 531 28.45 -20.20 -8.16
C HIS A 531 29.37 -19.12 -8.72
N GLY A 532 30.63 -19.07 -8.29
CA GLY A 532 31.67 -18.17 -8.79
C GLY A 532 32.57 -18.85 -9.83
N GLY A 533 32.07 -18.98 -11.06
CA GLY A 533 32.91 -19.27 -12.23
C GLY A 533 33.31 -20.75 -12.42
N ALA A 534 32.78 -21.34 -13.49
CA ALA A 534 33.39 -22.50 -14.10
C ALA A 534 34.82 -22.13 -14.55
N SER A 535 35.81 -22.58 -13.80
CA SER A 535 37.17 -22.79 -14.28
C SER A 535 37.58 -24.20 -13.85
N ALA A 536 37.08 -25.17 -14.59
CA ALA A 536 37.68 -26.50 -14.59
C ALA A 536 39.12 -26.37 -15.07
N ASN A 537 40.07 -26.82 -14.26
CA ASN A 537 41.17 -27.64 -14.73
C ASN A 537 42.00 -28.13 -13.54
N GLU A 538 41.82 -29.40 -13.21
CA GLU A 538 42.91 -30.20 -12.68
C GLU A 538 42.78 -31.62 -13.23
N ARG A 539 43.66 -31.95 -14.17
CA ARG A 539 44.44 -33.21 -14.22
C ARG A 539 45.29 -33.26 -15.48
N ASP A 540 46.57 -33.00 -15.24
CA ASP A 540 47.76 -33.67 -15.76
C ASP A 540 48.01 -33.86 -17.26
N VAL A 541 49.07 -33.15 -17.71
CA VAL A 541 50.28 -33.67 -18.35
C VAL A 541 50.08 -34.83 -19.35
N ILE A 542 50.34 -34.57 -20.64
CA ILE A 542 51.28 -35.32 -21.50
C ILE A 542 51.33 -34.69 -22.92
N LEU A 543 52.55 -34.60 -23.46
CA LEU A 543 52.96 -34.41 -24.87
C LEU A 543 53.07 -33.00 -25.47
N VAL A 544 54.22 -32.40 -25.15
CA VAL A 544 54.97 -31.42 -25.95
C VAL A 544 55.26 -31.98 -27.35
N ALA A 545 54.56 -31.49 -28.37
CA ALA A 545 54.99 -31.51 -29.78
C ALA A 545 54.12 -30.65 -30.74
N SER A 546 52.96 -30.14 -30.30
CA SER A 546 52.00 -29.44 -31.18
C SER A 546 51.95 -27.91 -31.00
N SER A 547 52.79 -27.34 -30.14
CA SER A 547 52.73 -25.93 -29.71
C SER A 547 53.11 -24.89 -30.78
N VAL A 548 53.85 -25.27 -31.82
CA VAL A 548 54.27 -24.31 -32.87
C VAL A 548 53.18 -24.08 -33.92
N SER A 549 52.39 -25.12 -34.25
CA SER A 549 51.29 -25.02 -35.21
C SER A 549 50.07 -24.30 -34.61
N PHE A 550 49.84 -24.44 -33.30
CA PHE A 550 48.71 -23.76 -32.64
C PHE A 550 48.95 -22.26 -32.49
N LEU A 551 50.17 -21.83 -32.19
CA LEU A 551 50.51 -20.39 -32.06
C LEU A 551 50.43 -19.66 -33.40
N THR A 552 50.83 -20.29 -34.50
CA THR A 552 50.73 -19.69 -35.84
C THR A 552 49.28 -19.57 -36.30
N ILE A 553 48.45 -20.59 -36.05
CA ILE A 553 47.01 -20.56 -36.35
C ILE A 553 46.27 -19.56 -35.43
N LEU A 554 46.63 -19.45 -34.15
CA LEU A 554 46.06 -18.49 -33.22
C LEU A 554 46.41 -17.05 -33.62
N CYS A 555 47.65 -16.79 -34.02
CA CYS A 555 48.07 -15.47 -34.52
C CYS A 555 47.36 -15.11 -35.83
N LEU A 556 47.19 -16.05 -36.77
CA LEU A 556 46.41 -15.85 -37.99
C LEU A 556 44.92 -15.65 -37.70
N PHE A 557 44.34 -16.39 -36.75
CA PHE A 557 42.96 -16.23 -36.32
C PHE A 557 42.73 -14.87 -35.65
N VAL A 558 43.64 -14.45 -34.77
CA VAL A 558 43.60 -13.11 -34.15
C VAL A 558 43.78 -12.02 -35.20
N PHE A 559 44.66 -12.19 -36.19
CA PHE A 559 44.86 -11.24 -37.28
C PHE A 559 43.63 -11.15 -38.20
N VAL A 560 43.01 -12.28 -38.55
CA VAL A 560 41.79 -12.34 -39.34
C VAL A 560 40.61 -11.78 -38.55
N CYS A 561 40.45 -12.10 -37.27
CA CYS A 561 39.42 -11.52 -36.40
C CYS A 561 39.62 -10.02 -36.17
N TRP A 562 40.87 -9.54 -36.09
CA TRP A 562 41.19 -8.11 -35.98
C TRP A 562 40.91 -7.36 -37.30
N ARG A 563 41.17 -8.00 -38.45
CA ARG A 563 40.82 -7.47 -39.78
C ARG A 563 39.31 -7.50 -40.05
N HIS A 564 38.60 -8.53 -39.58
CA HIS A 564 37.14 -8.64 -39.68
C HIS A 564 36.39 -7.72 -38.71
N ARG A 565 36.98 -7.41 -37.54
CA ARG A 565 36.44 -6.41 -36.59
C ARG A 565 36.65 -4.97 -37.04
N ARG A 566 37.56 -4.70 -37.98
CA ARG A 566 37.71 -3.38 -38.63
C ARG A 566 36.84 -3.17 -39.86
N LEU A 567 36.08 -4.19 -40.28
CA LEU A 567 35.14 -4.13 -41.42
C LEU A 567 33.81 -4.82 -41.05
N LYS A 568 33.16 -4.32 -40.00
CA LYS A 568 31.72 -4.51 -39.77
C LYS A 568 31.18 -3.29 -39.00
N THR A 569 30.76 -2.27 -39.76
CA THR A 569 29.64 -1.42 -39.39
C THR A 569 28.45 -2.32 -39.13
N VAL A 570 27.99 -2.40 -37.88
CA VAL A 570 26.74 -3.07 -37.54
C VAL A 570 25.83 -2.04 -36.89
N ARG A 571 24.87 -1.56 -37.69
CA ARG A 571 23.55 -1.16 -37.20
C ARG A 571 22.96 -2.35 -36.45
N HIS A 572 22.70 -2.18 -35.16
CA HIS A 572 21.73 -3.01 -34.44
C HIS A 572 20.58 -2.10 -34.00
N ASP A 573 19.40 -2.40 -34.53
CA ASP A 573 18.14 -1.82 -34.16
C ASP A 573 17.71 -2.38 -32.79
N GLY A 574 17.48 -1.50 -31.81
CA GLY A 574 16.80 -1.84 -30.55
C GLY A 574 17.62 -1.94 -29.25
N SER A 575 18.96 -1.90 -29.25
CA SER A 575 19.75 -1.94 -27.99
C SER A 575 20.31 -0.57 -27.61
N LEU A 576 20.12 -0.15 -26.35
CA LEU A 576 20.75 1.05 -25.79
C LEU A 576 22.28 1.05 -25.97
N LEU A 577 22.82 2.17 -26.45
CA LEU A 577 24.27 2.33 -26.61
C LEU A 577 24.94 2.72 -25.28
N VAL A 578 26.08 2.10 -24.98
CA VAL A 578 26.91 2.50 -23.84
C VAL A 578 28.02 3.42 -24.33
N PHE A 579 27.97 4.69 -23.92
CA PHE A 579 28.95 5.70 -24.28
C PHE A 579 30.00 5.85 -23.18
N SER A 580 31.24 6.21 -23.56
CA SER A 580 32.24 6.67 -22.60
C SER A 580 32.06 8.16 -22.31
N HIS A 581 32.39 8.59 -21.09
CA HIS A 581 32.35 10.02 -20.73
C HIS A 581 33.16 10.88 -21.70
N GLY A 582 34.36 10.43 -22.08
CA GLY A 582 35.21 11.15 -23.05
C GLY A 582 34.64 11.21 -24.47
N HIS A 583 33.76 10.27 -24.86
CA HIS A 583 32.99 10.40 -26.10
C HIS A 583 31.94 11.50 -25.95
N LEU A 584 31.11 11.43 -24.90
CA LEU A 584 30.02 12.38 -24.70
C LEU A 584 30.53 13.81 -24.49
N ALA A 585 31.62 14.00 -23.75
CA ALA A 585 32.27 15.30 -23.60
C ALA A 585 32.73 15.88 -24.95
N ARG A 586 33.24 15.07 -25.89
CA ARG A 586 33.56 15.55 -27.24
C ARG A 586 32.31 15.86 -28.07
N CYS A 587 31.25 15.06 -27.93
CA CYS A 587 30.00 15.27 -28.64
C CYS A 587 29.26 16.53 -28.19
N THR A 588 29.40 16.93 -26.92
CA THR A 588 28.78 18.12 -26.34
C THR A 588 29.73 19.32 -26.25
N ASP A 589 30.91 19.24 -26.87
CA ASP A 589 31.95 20.26 -26.78
C ASP A 589 32.25 20.69 -25.33
N ASN A 590 32.59 19.69 -24.51
CA ASN A 590 32.75 19.77 -23.05
C ASN A 590 31.54 20.35 -22.32
N PHE A 591 30.33 19.97 -22.75
CA PHE A 591 29.07 20.42 -22.17
C PHE A 591 28.89 21.95 -22.25
N SER A 592 29.31 22.57 -23.36
CA SER A 592 29.29 24.02 -23.53
C SER A 592 27.88 24.58 -23.75
N GLN A 593 27.07 23.92 -24.57
CA GLN A 593 25.72 24.39 -24.89
C GLN A 593 24.66 23.74 -24.00
N LYS A 594 24.27 24.46 -22.94
CA LYS A 594 23.18 24.06 -22.04
C LYS A 594 21.82 24.33 -22.67
N LEU A 595 20.97 23.30 -22.74
CA LEU A 595 19.59 23.35 -23.20
C LEU A 595 18.60 23.66 -22.08
N GLY A 596 18.91 23.23 -20.85
CA GLY A 596 18.04 23.46 -19.69
C GLY A 596 18.64 22.93 -18.38
N MET A 597 18.02 23.30 -17.27
CA MET A 597 18.32 22.82 -15.93
C MET A 597 17.03 22.44 -15.22
N GLY A 598 16.94 21.21 -14.74
CA GLY A 598 15.83 20.73 -13.91
C GLY A 598 16.27 20.49 -12.47
N SER A 599 15.36 20.01 -11.62
CA SER A 599 15.65 19.61 -10.23
C SER A 599 16.66 18.45 -10.12
N PHE A 600 16.98 17.81 -11.24
CA PHE A 600 17.68 16.52 -11.31
C PHE A 600 18.98 16.60 -12.10
N GLY A 601 19.30 17.78 -12.64
CA GLY A 601 20.56 18.02 -13.34
C GLY A 601 20.38 18.89 -14.58
N SER A 602 21.41 18.85 -15.43
CA SER A 602 21.57 19.76 -16.57
C SER A 602 21.52 19.00 -17.89
N VAL A 603 20.88 19.58 -18.91
CA VAL A 603 20.78 18.99 -20.26
C VAL A 603 21.62 19.80 -21.24
N TYR A 604 22.39 19.13 -22.09
CA TYR A 604 23.31 19.74 -23.05
C TYR A 604 23.04 19.27 -24.47
N LYS A 605 23.24 20.14 -25.45
CA LYS A 605 23.18 19.75 -26.86
C LYS A 605 24.47 19.04 -27.25
N GLY A 606 24.36 18.01 -28.07
CA GLY A 606 25.51 17.35 -28.65
C GLY A 606 25.24 16.83 -30.06
N THR A 607 26.30 16.39 -30.73
CA THR A 607 26.22 15.77 -32.06
C THR A 607 27.02 14.47 -32.06
N LEU A 608 26.34 13.34 -32.31
CA LEU A 608 26.99 12.03 -32.47
C LEU A 608 27.59 11.92 -33.87
N ARG A 609 28.82 11.39 -33.99
CA ARG A 609 29.55 11.25 -35.26
C ARG A 609 29.34 9.87 -35.90
N ASP A 610 28.11 9.36 -35.85
CA ASP A 610 27.77 7.99 -36.28
C ASP A 610 27.37 7.93 -37.78
N GLY A 611 28.00 8.76 -38.61
CA GLY A 611 27.80 8.83 -40.07
C GLY A 611 26.79 9.89 -40.55
N ASP A 612 25.78 10.24 -39.73
CA ASP A 612 24.68 11.16 -40.11
C ASP A 612 24.58 12.41 -39.22
N HIS A 613 25.65 12.76 -38.50
CA HIS A 613 25.72 13.92 -37.59
C HIS A 613 24.46 14.10 -36.71
N THR A 614 24.02 13.04 -36.05
CA THR A 614 22.75 13.03 -35.30
C THR A 614 22.80 13.98 -34.10
N ALA A 615 21.90 14.96 -34.07
CA ALA A 615 21.73 15.85 -32.94
C ALA A 615 21.12 15.11 -31.75
N VAL A 616 21.71 15.25 -30.57
CA VAL A 616 21.30 14.60 -29.33
C VAL A 616 21.20 15.59 -28.18
N ALA A 617 20.40 15.24 -27.18
CA ALA A 617 20.35 15.89 -25.89
C ALA A 617 20.98 14.99 -24.82
N VAL A 618 22.02 15.46 -24.17
CA VAL A 618 22.74 14.72 -23.12
C VAL A 618 22.34 15.28 -21.76
N LYS A 619 21.55 14.50 -21.01
CA LYS A 619 21.13 14.83 -19.63
C LYS A 619 22.19 14.32 -18.66
N ARG A 620 22.82 15.22 -17.92
CA ARG A 620 23.77 14.93 -16.85
C ARG A 620 23.05 15.04 -15.51
N LEU A 621 22.94 13.91 -14.82
CA LEU A 621 22.25 13.82 -13.54
C LEU A 621 23.18 14.25 -12.40
N GLU A 622 22.65 15.04 -11.47
CA GLU A 622 23.38 15.62 -10.34
C GLU A 622 22.88 15.02 -9.00
N GLY A 623 23.77 14.91 -8.01
CA GLY A 623 23.49 14.28 -6.70
C GLY A 623 23.64 12.75 -6.70
N SER A 624 24.49 12.22 -5.81
CA SER A 624 24.92 10.81 -5.84
C SER A 624 23.77 9.80 -5.66
N ALA A 625 22.91 10.00 -4.66
CA ALA A 625 21.83 9.05 -4.36
C ALA A 625 20.55 9.28 -5.20
N GLN A 626 20.14 10.54 -5.40
CA GLN A 626 18.93 10.87 -6.16
C GLN A 626 19.15 10.70 -7.67
N GLY A 627 20.30 11.13 -8.20
CA GLY A 627 20.65 10.96 -9.61
C GLY A 627 20.76 9.49 -10.01
N GLU A 628 21.27 8.61 -9.13
CA GLU A 628 21.32 7.16 -9.38
C GLU A 628 19.92 6.54 -9.51
N LYS A 629 18.98 6.91 -8.63
CA LYS A 629 17.60 6.40 -8.67
C LYS A 629 16.91 6.75 -9.99
N GLN A 630 17.08 7.99 -10.43
CA GLN A 630 16.47 8.49 -11.66
C GLN A 630 17.12 7.90 -12.90
N PHE A 631 18.45 7.77 -12.88
CA PHE A 631 19.17 7.07 -13.92
C PHE A 631 18.62 5.66 -14.12
N ARG A 632 18.46 4.89 -13.04
CA ARG A 632 17.89 3.54 -13.10
C ARG A 632 16.45 3.53 -13.58
N ALA A 633 15.62 4.48 -13.13
CA ALA A 633 14.23 4.59 -13.56
C ALA A 633 14.13 4.84 -15.07
N GLU A 634 14.87 5.83 -15.59
CA GLU A 634 14.88 6.18 -17.02
C GLU A 634 15.44 5.03 -17.87
N VAL A 635 16.56 4.41 -17.48
CA VAL A 635 17.15 3.28 -18.23
C VAL A 635 16.23 2.05 -18.23
N ARG A 636 15.58 1.73 -17.10
CA ARG A 636 14.66 0.56 -17.02
C ARG A 636 13.37 0.76 -17.80
N THR A 637 12.85 1.99 -17.86
CA THR A 637 11.58 2.28 -18.53
C THR A 637 11.77 2.57 -20.01
N LEU A 638 12.58 3.57 -20.38
CA LEU A 638 12.79 3.98 -21.77
C LEU A 638 13.76 3.07 -22.53
N GLY A 639 14.55 2.25 -21.83
CA GLY A 639 15.52 1.36 -22.47
C GLY A 639 14.92 0.20 -23.25
N THR A 640 13.65 -0.12 -23.00
CA THR A 640 12.96 -1.30 -23.57
C THR A 640 11.71 -0.95 -24.36
N ILE A 641 11.33 0.34 -24.42
CA ILE A 641 10.11 0.78 -25.08
C ILE A 641 10.41 1.79 -26.19
N HIS A 642 9.60 1.75 -27.25
CA HIS A 642 9.69 2.70 -28.35
C HIS A 642 8.28 3.03 -28.84
N HIS A 643 7.91 4.31 -28.81
CA HIS A 643 6.61 4.78 -29.25
C HIS A 643 6.73 6.19 -29.85
N VAL A 644 5.91 6.50 -30.86
CA VAL A 644 6.00 7.75 -31.62
C VAL A 644 5.79 9.00 -30.75
N ASN A 645 5.06 8.89 -29.64
CA ASN A 645 4.82 9.99 -28.70
C ASN A 645 5.64 9.94 -27.41
N LEU A 646 6.71 9.13 -27.36
CA LEU A 646 7.66 9.08 -26.24
C LEU A 646 9.04 9.54 -26.70
N VAL A 647 9.81 10.18 -25.82
CA VAL A 647 11.19 10.55 -26.12
C VAL A 647 12.05 9.28 -26.24
N ARG A 648 12.89 9.21 -27.29
CA ARG A 648 13.76 8.06 -27.51
C ARG A 648 15.05 8.19 -26.72
N LEU A 649 15.29 7.25 -25.82
CA LEU A 649 16.59 7.05 -25.18
C LEU A 649 17.52 6.30 -26.15
N ARG A 650 18.60 6.94 -26.60
CA ARG A 650 19.61 6.36 -27.50
C ARG A 650 20.61 5.50 -26.74
N GLY A 651 20.93 5.89 -25.51
CA GLY A 651 21.95 5.25 -24.71
C GLY A 651 22.31 6.03 -23.46
N PHE A 652 23.37 5.60 -22.79
CA PHE A 652 23.79 6.18 -21.51
C PHE A 652 25.29 6.05 -21.29
N CYS A 653 25.81 6.80 -20.32
CA CYS A 653 27.14 6.63 -19.74
C CYS A 653 27.01 6.52 -18.22
N ALA A 654 27.53 5.43 -17.65
CA ALA A 654 27.58 5.18 -16.22
C ALA A 654 29.04 4.95 -15.80
N THR A 655 29.59 5.87 -15.00
CA THR A 655 30.93 5.73 -14.38
C THR A 655 30.82 5.98 -12.88
N ARG A 656 31.86 5.77 -12.07
CA ARG A 656 31.77 6.01 -10.61
C ARG A 656 31.25 7.43 -10.24
N ARG A 657 31.50 8.45 -11.07
CA ARG A 657 31.14 9.85 -10.79
C ARG A 657 30.04 10.41 -11.69
N GLU A 658 29.79 9.81 -12.85
CA GLU A 658 28.94 10.40 -13.88
C GLU A 658 27.78 9.48 -14.22
N ARG A 659 26.59 10.09 -14.33
CA ARG A 659 25.38 9.50 -14.88
C ARG A 659 24.87 10.41 -15.99
N LEU A 660 24.99 9.93 -17.22
CA LEU A 660 24.59 10.66 -18.42
C LEU A 660 23.59 9.82 -19.21
N LEU A 661 22.52 10.45 -19.67
CA LEU A 661 21.51 9.85 -20.56
C LEU A 661 21.52 10.58 -21.89
N VAL A 662 21.42 9.85 -22.99
CA VAL A 662 21.50 10.40 -24.35
C VAL A 662 20.15 10.22 -25.03
N TYR A 663 19.51 11.33 -25.36
CA TYR A 663 18.20 11.40 -26.00
C TYR A 663 18.28 11.96 -27.41
N ASP A 664 17.25 11.69 -28.22
CA ASP A 664 17.01 12.50 -29.42
C ASP A 664 16.81 13.97 -29.07
N TYR A 665 17.42 14.87 -29.85
CA TYR A 665 17.26 16.30 -29.66
C TYR A 665 15.89 16.78 -30.17
N MET A 666 15.19 17.56 -29.35
CA MET A 666 13.88 18.15 -29.64
C MET A 666 14.05 19.65 -29.93
N PRO A 667 13.99 20.09 -31.19
CA PRO A 667 14.36 21.46 -31.57
C PRO A 667 13.36 22.53 -31.11
N ASN A 668 12.09 22.17 -30.93
CA ASN A 668 11.03 23.10 -30.50
C ASN A 668 10.86 23.15 -28.97
N GLY A 669 11.78 22.55 -28.22
CA GLY A 669 11.81 22.64 -26.76
C GLY A 669 10.64 21.95 -26.07
N SER A 670 10.27 22.45 -24.89
CA SER A 670 9.13 21.95 -24.12
C SER A 670 7.84 22.68 -24.47
N LEU A 671 6.70 21.99 -24.30
CA LEU A 671 5.39 22.57 -24.49
C LEU A 671 5.18 23.81 -23.61
N ALA A 672 5.67 23.80 -22.37
CA ALA A 672 5.67 24.98 -21.49
C ALA A 672 6.30 26.21 -22.16
N SER A 673 7.44 26.04 -22.83
CA SER A 673 8.13 27.13 -23.53
C SER A 673 7.40 27.57 -24.80
N ALA A 674 6.79 26.64 -25.52
CA ALA A 674 5.98 26.94 -26.71
C ALA A 674 4.70 27.71 -26.37
N MET A 675 4.08 27.44 -25.21
CA MET A 675 2.86 28.11 -24.75
C MET A 675 3.07 29.53 -24.21
N ALA A 676 4.29 29.85 -23.73
CA ALA A 676 4.59 31.12 -23.07
C ALA A 676 4.82 32.32 -24.03
N GLY A 677 5.29 32.08 -25.27
CA GLY A 677 5.68 33.13 -26.24
C GLY A 677 6.96 33.91 -25.82
N PRO A 678 7.81 34.45 -26.74
CA PRO A 678 7.63 34.82 -28.16
C PRO A 678 8.56 34.08 -29.18
N SER A 679 9.23 32.98 -28.81
CA SER A 679 10.30 32.37 -29.64
C SER A 679 9.83 31.50 -30.83
N PHE A 680 8.57 31.04 -30.85
CA PHE A 680 8.06 30.06 -31.84
C PHE A 680 6.72 30.44 -32.50
N GLY A 681 6.20 31.64 -32.24
CA GLY A 681 4.81 32.00 -32.61
C GLY A 681 3.77 31.36 -31.69
N LEU A 682 2.54 31.88 -31.73
CA LEU A 682 1.42 31.29 -30.99
C LEU A 682 1.03 29.95 -31.63
N LEU A 683 0.96 28.87 -30.84
CA LEU A 683 0.46 27.59 -31.34
C LEU A 683 -1.03 27.72 -31.69
N ASP A 684 -1.38 27.39 -32.94
CA ASP A 684 -2.77 27.32 -33.40
C ASP A 684 -3.54 26.17 -32.73
N TRP A 685 -4.87 26.18 -32.88
CA TRP A 685 -5.73 25.18 -32.27
C TRP A 685 -5.42 23.75 -32.77
N GLY A 686 -5.24 23.58 -34.09
CA GLY A 686 -4.96 22.27 -34.69
C GLY A 686 -3.69 21.63 -34.12
N THR A 687 -2.62 22.40 -33.95
CA THR A 687 -1.37 21.94 -33.33
C THR A 687 -1.57 21.59 -31.87
N ARG A 688 -2.29 22.43 -31.10
CA ARG A 688 -2.60 22.14 -29.69
C ARG A 688 -3.41 20.85 -29.55
N PHE A 689 -4.45 20.67 -30.36
CA PHE A 689 -5.29 19.48 -30.33
C PHE A 689 -4.51 18.22 -30.75
N GLY A 690 -3.65 18.32 -31.77
CA GLY A 690 -2.73 17.26 -32.15
C GLY A 690 -1.77 16.87 -31.02
N ILE A 691 -1.28 17.85 -30.25
CA ILE A 691 -0.45 17.63 -29.07
C ILE A 691 -1.25 16.91 -27.97
N MET A 692 -2.49 17.34 -27.68
CA MET A 692 -3.37 16.67 -26.71
C MET A 692 -3.52 15.18 -27.07
N ALA A 693 -3.98 14.89 -28.30
CA ALA A 693 -4.18 13.53 -28.77
C ALA A 693 -2.87 12.70 -28.77
N GLY A 694 -1.75 13.30 -29.17
CA GLY A 694 -0.45 12.62 -29.17
C GLY A 694 0.04 12.25 -27.77
N VAL A 695 -0.07 13.15 -26.79
CA VAL A 695 0.29 12.86 -25.39
C VAL A 695 -0.63 11.77 -24.83
N ALA A 696 -1.94 11.83 -25.12
CA ALA A 696 -2.88 10.79 -24.70
C ALA A 696 -2.50 9.41 -25.24
N ARG A 697 -2.12 9.30 -26.52
CA ARG A 697 -1.63 8.04 -27.12
C ARG A 697 -0.35 7.54 -26.45
N GLY A 698 0.59 8.43 -26.16
CA GLY A 698 1.81 8.10 -25.44
C GLY A 698 1.55 7.49 -24.06
N LEU A 699 0.66 8.11 -23.28
CA LEU A 699 0.29 7.62 -21.94
C LEU A 699 -0.56 6.33 -22.01
N ALA A 700 -1.48 6.21 -22.97
CA ALA A 700 -2.24 4.98 -23.20
C ALA A 700 -1.32 3.79 -23.48
N TYR A 701 -0.29 4.00 -24.32
CA TYR A 701 0.73 2.98 -24.56
C TYR A 701 1.43 2.53 -23.26
N LEU A 702 1.86 3.48 -22.41
CA LEU A 702 2.51 3.18 -21.13
C LEU A 702 1.61 2.41 -20.15
N HIS A 703 0.33 2.77 -20.08
CA HIS A 703 -0.61 2.24 -19.10
C HIS A 703 -1.23 0.90 -19.49
N GLU A 704 -1.46 0.70 -20.80
CA GLU A 704 -2.33 -0.36 -21.31
C GLU A 704 -1.57 -1.37 -22.19
N GLN A 705 -0.55 -0.93 -22.92
CA GLN A 705 0.12 -1.74 -23.96
C GLN A 705 1.50 -2.28 -23.55
N CYS A 706 2.21 -1.59 -22.65
CA CYS A 706 3.49 -2.09 -22.13
C CYS A 706 3.31 -3.41 -21.33
N GLN A 707 4.33 -4.28 -21.37
CA GLN A 707 4.34 -5.56 -20.68
C GLN A 707 4.15 -5.37 -19.16
N GLU A 708 5.01 -4.56 -18.56
CA GLU A 708 4.77 -3.96 -17.25
C GLU A 708 4.10 -2.60 -17.45
N ARG A 709 3.10 -2.30 -16.62
CA ARG A 709 2.41 -1.02 -16.66
C ARG A 709 3.35 0.07 -16.13
N ILE A 710 3.57 1.11 -16.91
CA ILE A 710 4.47 2.21 -16.55
C ILE A 710 3.62 3.42 -16.15
N VAL A 711 3.74 3.87 -14.91
CA VAL A 711 3.17 5.15 -14.45
C VAL A 711 4.26 6.22 -14.53
N HIS A 712 4.02 7.29 -15.28
CA HIS A 712 4.99 8.34 -15.57
C HIS A 712 5.32 9.20 -14.34
N CYS A 713 4.30 9.53 -13.53
CA CYS A 713 4.39 10.25 -12.26
C CYS A 713 4.73 11.76 -12.37
N ASP A 714 5.14 12.29 -13.52
CA ASP A 714 5.39 13.75 -13.66
C ASP A 714 4.91 14.31 -14.99
N VAL A 715 3.65 14.02 -15.36
CA VAL A 715 3.03 14.54 -16.58
C VAL A 715 2.69 16.02 -16.40
N LYS A 716 3.33 16.89 -17.19
CA LYS A 716 3.13 18.35 -17.20
C LYS A 716 3.72 18.97 -18.48
N PRO A 717 3.36 20.22 -18.84
CA PRO A 717 3.88 20.90 -20.04
C PRO A 717 5.41 20.98 -20.13
N GLU A 718 6.12 21.05 -19.01
CA GLU A 718 7.60 21.11 -19.00
C GLU A 718 8.24 19.80 -19.44
N ASN A 719 7.53 18.67 -19.28
CA ASN A 719 8.00 17.32 -19.57
C ASN A 719 7.42 16.76 -20.88
N ILE A 720 6.72 17.59 -21.66
CA ILE A 720 6.26 17.26 -23.02
C ILE A 720 7.14 18.05 -23.98
N LEU A 721 8.01 17.35 -24.71
CA LEU A 721 8.91 17.97 -25.69
C LEU A 721 8.32 17.92 -27.09
N LEU A 722 8.72 18.85 -27.94
CA LEU A 722 8.21 19.00 -29.30
C LEU A 722 9.31 18.76 -30.33
N ASP A 723 9.06 17.82 -31.25
CA ASP A 723 9.96 17.61 -32.38
C ASP A 723 9.82 18.71 -33.44
N ALA A 724 10.59 18.61 -34.54
CA ALA A 724 10.62 19.63 -35.60
C ALA A 724 9.24 19.89 -36.25
N ALA A 725 8.34 18.90 -36.21
CA ALA A 725 6.99 18.99 -36.76
C ALA A 725 5.93 19.27 -35.67
N PHE A 726 6.35 19.70 -34.48
CA PHE A 726 5.49 19.94 -33.31
C PHE A 726 4.75 18.69 -32.80
N HIS A 727 5.20 17.48 -33.14
CA HIS A 727 4.64 16.29 -32.53
C HIS A 727 5.16 16.14 -31.08
N PRO A 728 4.27 15.76 -30.14
CA PRO A 728 4.65 15.65 -28.73
C PRO A 728 5.43 14.38 -28.45
N LYS A 729 6.43 14.50 -27.58
CA LYS A 729 7.22 13.42 -26.98
C LYS A 729 7.17 13.58 -25.46
N VAL A 730 6.50 12.65 -24.77
CA VAL A 730 6.54 12.60 -23.30
C VAL A 730 7.97 12.24 -22.87
N ALA A 731 8.52 13.01 -21.93
CA ALA A 731 9.90 12.94 -21.48
C ALA A 731 9.99 13.01 -19.95
N ASP A 732 11.21 12.78 -19.43
CA ASP A 732 11.54 12.81 -17.99
C ASP A 732 10.90 11.70 -17.14
N PHE A 733 11.32 10.46 -17.42
CA PHE A 733 10.88 9.25 -16.70
C PHE A 733 11.63 9.03 -15.37
N GLY A 734 12.33 10.05 -14.84
CA GLY A 734 13.11 9.93 -13.60
C GLY A 734 12.28 9.54 -12.38
N MET A 735 10.97 9.79 -12.42
CA MET A 735 10.01 9.46 -11.37
C MET A 735 9.13 8.23 -11.69
N ALA A 736 9.31 7.64 -12.88
CA ALA A 736 8.42 6.60 -13.37
C ALA A 736 8.46 5.33 -12.51
N LYS A 737 7.32 4.62 -12.47
CA LYS A 737 7.12 3.39 -11.69
C LYS A 737 6.67 2.26 -12.60
N LEU A 738 7.26 1.08 -12.41
CA LEU A 738 6.85 -0.17 -13.05
C LEU A 738 5.90 -0.91 -12.09
N ILE A 739 4.70 -1.21 -12.56
CA ILE A 739 3.68 -1.95 -11.83
C ILE A 739 3.43 -3.26 -12.60
N GLY A 740 3.70 -4.40 -11.96
CA GLY A 740 3.38 -5.71 -12.52
C GLY A 740 1.87 -5.85 -12.73
N ARG A 741 1.42 -6.57 -13.76
CA ARG A 741 -0.02 -6.68 -14.08
C ARG A 741 -0.86 -7.36 -13.00
N ASP A 742 -0.21 -8.11 -12.10
CA ASP A 742 -0.83 -8.74 -10.93
C ASP A 742 -1.02 -7.77 -9.74
N PHE A 743 -0.48 -6.55 -9.84
CA PHE A 743 -0.58 -5.51 -8.83
C PHE A 743 -1.35 -4.30 -9.40
N SER A 744 -2.33 -3.77 -8.64
CA SER A 744 -3.13 -2.63 -9.10
C SER A 744 -2.59 -1.27 -8.66
N HIS A 745 -1.70 -1.21 -7.65
CA HIS A 745 -1.21 0.04 -7.05
C HIS A 745 0.30 0.01 -6.76
N ALA A 746 0.91 1.19 -6.67
CA ALA A 746 2.29 1.39 -6.21
C ALA A 746 2.34 2.31 -4.98
N LEU A 747 3.03 1.86 -3.92
CA LEU A 747 3.37 2.71 -2.78
C LEU A 747 4.56 3.61 -3.16
N THR A 748 4.37 4.93 -3.09
CA THR A 748 5.44 5.90 -3.37
C THR A 748 5.28 7.15 -2.52
N THR A 749 6.39 7.81 -2.23
CA THR A 749 6.38 9.13 -1.60
C THR A 749 5.69 10.15 -2.52
N ALA A 750 4.95 11.09 -1.93
CA ALA A 750 4.32 12.22 -2.63
C ALA A 750 5.40 13.16 -3.20
N ARG A 751 5.92 12.81 -4.38
CA ARG A 751 6.96 13.57 -5.09
C ARG A 751 6.49 13.81 -6.52
N GLY A 752 6.10 15.05 -6.81
CA GLY A 752 5.69 15.52 -8.13
C GLY A 752 5.39 17.02 -8.11
N THR A 753 4.93 17.56 -9.22
CA THR A 753 4.76 19.01 -9.38
C THR A 753 3.43 19.49 -8.80
N VAL A 754 3.48 20.39 -7.81
CA VAL A 754 2.28 20.99 -7.19
C VAL A 754 1.39 21.63 -8.26
N GLY A 755 0.11 21.29 -8.27
CA GLY A 755 -0.87 21.68 -9.30
C GLY A 755 -1.18 20.56 -10.32
N TYR A 756 -0.34 19.52 -10.40
CA TYR A 756 -0.55 18.36 -11.27
C TYR A 756 -0.70 17.05 -10.51
N LEU A 757 -0.40 17.06 -9.20
CA LEU A 757 -0.52 15.90 -8.33
C LEU A 757 -1.98 15.49 -8.13
N ALA A 758 -2.26 14.21 -8.35
CA ALA A 758 -3.57 13.63 -8.08
C ALA A 758 -3.89 13.64 -6.57
N PRO A 759 -5.16 13.82 -6.18
CA PRO A 759 -5.58 13.91 -4.78
C PRO A 759 -5.11 12.73 -3.91
N GLU A 760 -5.24 11.50 -4.41
CA GLU A 760 -4.78 10.30 -3.72
C GLU A 760 -3.27 10.33 -3.46
N TRP A 761 -2.52 10.93 -4.37
CA TRP A 761 -1.08 11.03 -4.25
C TRP A 761 -0.66 12.12 -3.26
N VAL A 762 -1.34 13.26 -3.24
CA VAL A 762 -1.16 14.30 -2.21
C VAL A 762 -1.49 13.75 -0.81
N GLN A 763 -2.47 12.86 -0.73
CA GLN A 763 -2.89 12.19 0.50
C GLN A 763 -1.98 11.02 0.92
N GLY A 764 -0.91 10.74 0.17
CA GLY A 764 0.02 9.65 0.48
C GLY A 764 -0.54 8.23 0.26
N LEU A 765 -1.65 8.11 -0.49
CA LEU A 765 -2.25 6.83 -0.83
C LEU A 765 -1.48 6.15 -1.98
N PRO A 766 -1.59 4.82 -2.12
CA PRO A 766 -1.01 4.09 -3.24
C PRO A 766 -1.50 4.63 -4.60
N ILE A 767 -0.58 4.92 -5.51
CA ILE A 767 -0.92 5.49 -6.82
C ILE A 767 -1.22 4.40 -7.85
N THR A 768 -2.11 4.72 -8.78
CA THR A 768 -2.44 3.92 -9.97
C THR A 768 -2.12 4.73 -11.23
N PRO A 769 -2.25 4.17 -12.45
CA PRO A 769 -2.18 4.97 -13.66
C PRO A 769 -3.16 6.14 -13.70
N LYS A 770 -4.22 6.13 -12.87
CA LYS A 770 -5.16 7.24 -12.76
C LYS A 770 -4.54 8.51 -12.18
N ALA A 771 -3.36 8.42 -11.54
CA ALA A 771 -2.60 9.59 -11.15
C ALA A 771 -2.10 10.38 -12.38
N ASP A 772 -1.55 9.68 -13.38
CA ASP A 772 -1.15 10.31 -14.65
C ASP A 772 -2.36 10.85 -15.43
N VAL A 773 -3.52 10.16 -15.35
CA VAL A 773 -4.77 10.65 -15.96
C VAL A 773 -5.15 12.01 -15.38
N TYR A 774 -5.06 12.17 -14.06
CA TYR A 774 -5.33 13.45 -13.40
C TYR A 774 -4.35 14.53 -13.87
N SER A 775 -3.04 14.25 -13.84
CA SER A 775 -2.00 15.18 -14.31
C SER A 775 -2.17 15.58 -15.79
N TYR A 776 -2.63 14.64 -16.62
CA TYR A 776 -2.98 14.89 -18.01
C TYR A 776 -4.21 15.80 -18.15
N GLY A 777 -5.25 15.60 -17.34
CA GLY A 777 -6.42 16.48 -17.28
C GLY A 777 -6.06 17.93 -16.95
N MET A 778 -5.17 18.11 -15.97
CA MET A 778 -4.61 19.43 -15.63
C MET A 778 -3.83 20.03 -16.81
N THR A 779 -3.07 19.22 -17.55
CA THR A 779 -2.33 19.64 -18.75
C THR A 779 -3.27 20.06 -19.90
N LEU A 780 -4.40 19.36 -20.08
CA LEU A 780 -5.42 19.72 -21.06
C LEU A 780 -6.00 21.11 -20.78
N LEU A 781 -6.31 21.42 -19.52
CA LEU A 781 -6.84 22.73 -19.14
C LEU A 781 -5.86 23.87 -19.48
N GLU A 782 -4.56 23.68 -19.28
CA GLU A 782 -3.55 24.70 -19.68
C GLU A 782 -3.44 24.83 -21.20
N LEU A 783 -3.49 23.73 -21.95
CA LEU A 783 -3.43 23.74 -23.40
C LEU A 783 -4.64 24.47 -24.03
N VAL A 784 -5.84 24.22 -23.51
CA VAL A 784 -7.07 24.86 -23.98
C VAL A 784 -7.07 26.36 -23.66
N SER A 785 -6.73 26.73 -22.43
CA SER A 785 -6.91 28.10 -21.93
C SER A 785 -5.69 29.01 -22.10
N GLY A 786 -4.50 28.44 -22.29
CA GLY A 786 -3.25 29.18 -22.21
C GLY A 786 -2.91 29.72 -20.81
N ARG A 787 -3.70 29.40 -19.78
CA ARG A 787 -3.50 29.83 -18.39
C ARG A 787 -2.79 28.76 -17.58
N ARG A 788 -1.99 29.15 -16.58
CA ARG A 788 -1.36 28.18 -15.68
C ARG A 788 -2.33 27.76 -14.59
N ASN A 789 -2.29 26.48 -14.21
CA ASN A 789 -3.15 25.93 -13.14
C ASN A 789 -2.92 26.56 -11.75
N ARG A 790 -1.85 27.35 -11.57
CA ARG A 790 -1.48 28.03 -10.31
C ARG A 790 -1.92 29.50 -10.26
N ASP A 791 -2.49 30.04 -11.33
CA ASP A 791 -2.88 31.45 -11.40
C ASP A 791 -4.16 31.69 -10.58
N ALA A 792 -4.02 32.12 -9.33
CA ALA A 792 -5.13 32.51 -8.46
C ALA A 792 -5.70 33.93 -8.76
N GLY A 793 -5.16 34.63 -9.77
CA GLY A 793 -5.33 36.09 -9.94
C GLY A 793 -5.98 36.60 -11.22
N GLY A 794 -6.57 35.75 -12.07
CA GLY A 794 -7.08 36.17 -13.39
C GLY A 794 -8.61 36.33 -13.47
N ARG A 795 -9.12 37.57 -13.37
CA ARG A 795 -10.49 38.08 -13.70
C ARG A 795 -11.73 37.24 -13.31
N GLY A 796 -11.58 36.26 -12.44
CA GLY A 796 -12.64 35.60 -11.68
C GLY A 796 -12.02 35.09 -10.39
N ALA A 797 -12.46 35.59 -9.24
CA ALA A 797 -11.96 35.17 -7.94
C ALA A 797 -12.24 33.66 -7.75
N GLY A 798 -11.21 32.81 -7.86
CA GLY A 798 -11.33 31.37 -7.66
C GLY A 798 -10.21 30.53 -8.30
N HIS A 799 -10.00 29.33 -7.76
CA HIS A 799 -9.07 28.32 -8.28
C HIS A 799 -9.39 27.95 -9.74
N PHE A 800 -8.47 28.20 -10.70
CA PHE A 800 -8.73 28.06 -12.15
C PHE A 800 -9.36 26.72 -12.58
N PRO A 801 -8.90 25.55 -12.09
CA PRO A 801 -9.54 24.27 -12.39
C PRO A 801 -11.01 24.17 -11.96
N LEU A 802 -11.39 24.81 -10.84
CA LEU A 802 -12.79 24.87 -10.40
C LEU A 802 -13.61 25.72 -11.36
N TRP A 803 -13.13 26.92 -11.67
CA TRP A 803 -13.79 27.83 -12.61
C TRP A 803 -13.99 27.16 -13.98
N ALA A 804 -12.95 26.47 -14.46
CA ALA A 804 -12.99 25.70 -15.69
C ALA A 804 -14.08 24.61 -15.64
N ALA A 805 -14.10 23.78 -14.59
CA ALA A 805 -15.10 22.73 -14.43
C ALA A 805 -16.54 23.26 -14.37
N THR A 806 -16.76 24.40 -13.71
CA THR A 806 -18.07 25.09 -13.67
C THR A 806 -18.48 25.57 -15.05
N LYS A 807 -17.58 26.19 -15.81
CA LYS A 807 -17.89 26.63 -17.18
C LYS A 807 -18.21 25.48 -18.12
N VAL A 808 -17.52 24.35 -17.96
CA VAL A 808 -17.79 23.13 -18.73
C VAL A 808 -19.15 22.53 -18.36
N SER A 809 -19.53 22.49 -17.07
CA SER A 809 -20.84 21.98 -16.64
C SER A 809 -22.01 22.86 -17.10
N GLU A 810 -21.78 24.17 -17.28
CA GLU A 810 -22.71 25.13 -17.88
C GLU A 810 -22.77 25.05 -19.42
N GLY A 811 -21.95 24.21 -20.06
CA GLY A 811 -21.83 24.11 -21.52
C GLY A 811 -21.11 25.29 -22.19
N GLN A 812 -20.40 26.12 -21.42
CA GLN A 812 -19.72 27.34 -21.89
C GLN A 812 -18.25 27.08 -22.27
N PHE A 813 -17.99 26.12 -23.16
CA PHE A 813 -16.61 25.70 -23.50
C PHE A 813 -15.76 26.83 -24.12
N VAL A 814 -16.39 27.70 -24.92
CA VAL A 814 -15.72 28.83 -25.58
C VAL A 814 -15.13 29.82 -24.57
N ALA A 815 -15.70 29.91 -23.36
CA ALA A 815 -15.18 30.77 -22.31
C ALA A 815 -13.81 30.30 -21.79
N LEU A 816 -13.48 29.00 -21.95
CA LEU A 816 -12.18 28.47 -21.56
C LEU A 816 -11.10 28.66 -22.64
N LEU A 817 -11.46 28.98 -23.88
CA LEU A 817 -10.51 29.06 -24.97
C LEU A 817 -9.53 30.20 -24.76
N ASP A 818 -8.24 29.94 -25.01
CA ASP A 818 -7.18 30.93 -24.99
C ASP A 818 -7.55 32.15 -25.86
N GLU A 819 -7.67 33.31 -25.22
CA GLU A 819 -8.08 34.57 -25.87
C GLU A 819 -7.16 34.94 -27.05
N ARG A 820 -5.90 34.49 -27.01
CA ARG A 820 -4.92 34.72 -28.09
C ARG A 820 -5.29 33.98 -29.38
N LEU A 821 -6.09 32.92 -29.32
CA LEU A 821 -6.61 32.22 -30.50
C LEU A 821 -7.77 32.97 -31.17
N ALA A 822 -8.27 34.06 -30.58
CA ALA A 822 -9.32 34.91 -31.17
C ALA A 822 -10.58 34.14 -31.63
N GLY A 823 -10.92 33.03 -30.97
CA GLY A 823 -12.06 32.19 -31.33
C GLY A 823 -11.79 31.15 -32.44
N ASP A 824 -10.56 31.06 -32.95
CA ASP A 824 -10.16 30.09 -33.97
C ASP A 824 -9.90 28.71 -33.35
N ALA A 825 -10.99 27.98 -33.10
CA ALA A 825 -10.98 26.60 -32.63
C ALA A 825 -12.21 25.83 -33.15
N ASP A 826 -12.03 24.56 -33.47
CA ASP A 826 -13.16 23.68 -33.75
C ASP A 826 -13.96 23.45 -32.45
N VAL A 827 -15.22 23.85 -32.45
CA VAL A 827 -16.07 23.84 -31.25
C VAL A 827 -16.36 22.41 -30.75
N VAL A 828 -16.38 21.42 -31.65
CA VAL A 828 -16.63 20.02 -31.31
C VAL A 828 -15.38 19.41 -30.66
N GLU A 829 -14.20 19.68 -31.21
CA GLU A 829 -12.91 19.34 -30.60
C GLU A 829 -12.73 20.01 -29.24
N LEU A 830 -13.04 21.30 -29.15
CA LEU A 830 -12.95 22.07 -27.91
C LEU A 830 -13.87 21.48 -26.83
N GLY A 831 -15.13 21.18 -27.18
CA GLY A 831 -16.07 20.55 -26.27
C GLY A 831 -15.59 19.19 -25.77
N ARG A 832 -15.02 18.35 -26.65
CA ARG A 832 -14.46 17.04 -26.28
C ARG A 832 -13.26 17.18 -25.35
N ALA A 833 -12.32 18.07 -25.67
CA ALA A 833 -11.13 18.34 -24.86
C ALA A 833 -11.50 18.85 -23.46
N CYS A 834 -12.40 19.84 -23.37
CA CYS A 834 -12.89 20.39 -22.10
C CYS A 834 -13.62 19.34 -21.26
N SER A 835 -14.49 18.53 -21.88
CA SER A 835 -15.29 17.52 -21.18
C SER A 835 -14.39 16.43 -20.60
N VAL A 836 -13.47 15.88 -21.41
CA VAL A 836 -12.57 14.82 -20.94
C VAL A 836 -11.57 15.33 -19.91
N ALA A 837 -11.10 16.58 -20.02
CA ALA A 837 -10.26 17.20 -18.98
C ALA A 837 -10.96 17.20 -17.63
N CYS A 838 -12.24 17.56 -17.57
CA CYS A 838 -13.04 17.56 -16.33
C CYS A 838 -13.27 16.15 -15.77
N TRP A 839 -13.44 15.14 -16.63
CA TRP A 839 -13.49 13.73 -16.21
C TRP A 839 -12.15 13.23 -15.66
N CYS A 840 -11.03 13.68 -16.24
CA CYS A 840 -9.69 13.33 -15.79
C CYS A 840 -9.37 13.86 -14.39
N ILE A 841 -9.87 15.04 -14.00
CA ILE A 841 -9.55 15.70 -12.72
C ILE A 841 -10.52 15.37 -11.57
N GLN A 842 -11.30 14.29 -11.69
CA GLN A 842 -12.23 13.87 -10.65
C GLN A 842 -11.49 13.41 -9.37
N GLN A 843 -12.11 13.64 -8.21
CA GLN A 843 -11.53 13.25 -6.91
C GLN A 843 -11.30 11.75 -6.81
N SER A 844 -12.34 10.96 -7.15
CA SER A 844 -12.28 9.50 -7.13
C SER A 844 -11.56 8.96 -8.37
N GLU A 845 -10.56 8.10 -8.18
CA GLU A 845 -9.84 7.45 -9.28
C GLU A 845 -10.75 6.58 -10.16
N ALA A 846 -11.83 6.02 -9.59
CA ALA A 846 -12.77 5.16 -10.30
C ALA A 846 -13.59 5.94 -11.35
N MET A 847 -13.81 7.23 -11.10
CA MET A 847 -14.55 8.12 -12.00
C MET A 847 -13.71 8.60 -13.19
N ARG A 848 -12.39 8.57 -13.07
CA ARG A 848 -11.49 9.02 -14.14
C ARG A 848 -11.49 7.99 -15.29
N PRO A 849 -11.50 8.41 -16.57
CA PRO A 849 -11.39 7.49 -17.69
C PRO A 849 -10.00 6.82 -17.73
N THR A 850 -9.85 5.74 -18.49
CA THR A 850 -8.52 5.24 -18.87
C THR A 850 -7.93 6.12 -19.98
N MET A 851 -6.61 6.11 -20.15
CA MET A 851 -5.99 6.91 -21.23
C MET A 851 -6.43 6.44 -22.62
N GLY A 852 -6.71 5.15 -22.82
CA GLY A 852 -7.33 4.65 -24.05
C GLY A 852 -8.72 5.23 -24.31
N GLN A 853 -9.57 5.35 -23.27
CA GLN A 853 -10.85 6.04 -23.38
C GLN A 853 -10.68 7.54 -23.69
N VAL A 854 -9.69 8.20 -23.06
CA VAL A 854 -9.35 9.60 -23.34
C VAL A 854 -8.97 9.80 -24.81
N VAL A 855 -8.16 8.90 -25.38
CA VAL A 855 -7.83 8.91 -26.82
C VAL A 855 -9.09 8.77 -27.67
N GLN A 856 -9.96 7.81 -27.35
CA GLN A 856 -11.23 7.62 -28.10
C GLN A 856 -12.14 8.86 -28.04
N VAL A 857 -12.18 9.57 -26.91
CA VAL A 857 -12.94 10.82 -26.79
C VAL A 857 -12.34 11.91 -27.66
N LEU A 858 -11.03 12.14 -27.59
CA LEU A 858 -10.36 13.16 -28.40
C LEU A 858 -10.44 12.85 -29.91
N GLU A 859 -10.42 11.57 -30.29
CA GLU A 859 -10.56 11.16 -31.70
C GLU A 859 -12.03 11.13 -32.16
N GLY A 860 -12.99 11.11 -31.23
CA GLY A 860 -14.43 11.22 -31.53
C GLY A 860 -15.14 9.88 -31.66
N SER A 861 -14.44 8.80 -31.34
CA SER A 861 -14.95 7.43 -31.32
C SER A 861 -15.76 7.12 -30.06
N LEU A 862 -15.66 7.94 -29.02
CA LEU A 862 -16.41 7.84 -27.76
C LEU A 862 -16.95 9.22 -27.35
N MET A 863 -18.25 9.30 -27.05
CA MET A 863 -18.87 10.53 -26.54
C MET A 863 -19.02 10.46 -25.02
N VAL A 864 -18.67 11.54 -24.34
CA VAL A 864 -18.83 11.68 -22.88
C VAL A 864 -19.70 12.89 -22.56
N GLY A 865 -20.61 12.75 -21.60
CA GLY A 865 -21.43 13.85 -21.10
C GLY A 865 -20.64 14.82 -20.22
N ALA A 866 -21.30 15.88 -19.75
CA ALA A 866 -20.70 16.84 -18.82
C ALA A 866 -20.27 16.14 -17.53
N ALA A 867 -19.00 16.30 -17.14
CA ALA A 867 -18.50 15.78 -15.88
C ALA A 867 -19.10 16.59 -14.70
N PRO A 868 -19.33 15.97 -13.53
CA PRO A 868 -19.69 16.71 -12.34
C PRO A 868 -18.54 17.66 -11.95
N VAL A 869 -18.88 18.83 -11.41
CA VAL A 869 -17.88 19.77 -10.86
C VAL A 869 -17.18 19.08 -9.67
N PRO A 870 -15.83 19.00 -9.65
CA PRO A 870 -15.13 18.29 -8.58
C PRO A 870 -15.30 19.00 -7.22
N ARG A 871 -16.09 18.41 -6.31
CA ARG A 871 -16.44 18.99 -4.98
C ARG A 871 -15.25 19.36 -4.09
N HIS A 872 -14.11 18.67 -4.23
CA HIS A 872 -12.90 18.98 -3.46
C HIS A 872 -12.29 20.34 -3.81
N LEU A 873 -12.55 20.84 -5.02
CA LEU A 873 -12.08 22.15 -5.46
C LEU A 873 -12.93 23.30 -4.86
N GLU A 874 -14.16 23.03 -4.41
CA GLU A 874 -15.03 24.01 -3.74
C GLU A 874 -14.49 24.41 -2.36
N VAL A 875 -13.72 23.53 -1.70
CA VAL A 875 -13.12 23.77 -0.37
C VAL A 875 -12.09 24.91 -0.42
N PHE A 876 -11.37 25.08 -1.54
CA PHE A 876 -10.38 26.16 -1.70
C PHE A 876 -11.01 27.55 -1.84
N CYS A 877 -12.29 27.67 -2.20
CA CYS A 877 -12.99 28.97 -2.30
C CYS A 877 -13.68 29.39 -1.00
N ALA A 878 -13.91 28.46 -0.06
CA ALA A 878 -14.52 28.77 1.23
C ALA A 878 -13.59 29.56 2.17
N GLU A 879 -12.27 29.54 1.91
CA GLU A 879 -11.27 30.31 2.67
C GLU A 879 -11.15 31.77 2.19
N ASP A 880 -11.22 32.04 0.87
CA ASP A 880 -11.13 33.42 0.34
C ASP A 880 -12.40 34.27 0.61
N SER A 881 -13.53 33.62 0.88
CA SER A 881 -14.81 34.30 1.14
C SER A 881 -14.95 34.83 2.59
N ARG A 882 -13.98 34.55 3.47
CA ARG A 882 -13.99 35.03 4.87
C ARG A 882 -13.05 36.21 5.13
N THR A 883 -12.44 36.77 4.08
CA THR A 883 -11.58 37.97 4.15
C THR A 883 -12.02 39.11 3.22
N LEU A 884 -13.33 39.23 2.96
CA LEU A 884 -13.94 40.47 2.48
C LEU A 884 -14.98 40.99 3.47
#